data_AF-A0A2N7HSC1-F1
#
_entry.id   AF-A0A2N7HSC1-F1
#
_cell.length_a   1.000
_cell.length_b   1.000
_cell.length_c   1.000
_cell.angle_alpha   90.00
_cell.angle_beta   90.00
_cell.angle_gamma   90.00
#
_symmetry.space_group_name_H-M   'P 1'
#
loop_
_entity.id
_entity.type
_entity.pdbx_description
1 polymer ?
#
loop_
_entity_poly.entity_id
_entity_poly.type
_entity_poly.pdbx_seq_one_letter_code
_entity_poly.pdbx_strand_id
1 'polypeptide(L)'
;NNEFGRPNLLGYFRTYEEKVNSHAGEEVRGYHKPIMLAGGLGNIRDEHVQKKEIPVGASLIVLGGPAMNIGLGGGAASSMDSGSSSEDLDFASVQRENPEMERRCQEVIDRCWQLGDANPIAFIHDVGAGGISNALPELVDDGERGGIFNLRDVPNDEPGMSPLEIWCNESQERYVMAVADKDMATFDAICKRERAPYAVVGKATEERELKLEDSHFDNTPIDMPMDILLGKTPKMHRDAKTLKANNPAIDRSGIEMNEAVDRVLRLPTVAEKTFLITIGDRSVTGLVARDQMVGPWQVPVANCAVTAASYDSYHGEAMSLGERTPVALLDFGASARLAVGEAITNIAATNIGDIKHIKLSANWMSPAGHPGEDAGLYEAVKAVGEELCPALGLTIPVGKDSMSMKTKWEENGEQKEVTSPLSLVITAFARVEDVRKTITPQLRTDKGDTSLVLIDLGNGKNRLGATALAQVYKQLGDKPADVDNAAQLKGFYEGIQALVANDQVVAYHDKGDGGLFVTLAEMAFAGHCGVNANIEALGEDTLAALFNEELGAVIQVRNDDLDAVLSTLAANGLEACSHVIGSVEASDELVIKSGESVVIERNRTELRTIWAETTHKMQGLRDNPACADQEHEAKKDNSDPGLNVKLSFDVNEDIAAPFINTGAKPKMAILREQGVNSHVEMAAAFDRAGFEATDIHMSDILTGQAVLEEYNGLVACGGFSYGDVLGAGEGWAKSVLFNDSTREQFANFFKREDTFSLGVCNGCQMLSNLRELIPGAEYWPRFVRNESERFEARFSLVEVQKSDSVFFNGMEGSRMPIAVSHGEGRVEVRDNDHLNAIENSGTVALRYVDNHGNPTQQYPNNPNGSPNAITGLTTTDGRVTIMMPHPERVFRTVANSWSPEGWGENGAWMRMFQNARKNVG
;
A
#
# COMPACT_ATOMS: atom_id res chain seq x y z
N ASN A 1 7.67 -2.76 3.07
CA ASN A 1 7.03 -1.96 2.00
C ASN A 1 7.98 -0.91 1.42
N ASN A 2 8.34 0.14 2.17
CA ASN A 2 9.16 1.25 1.62
C ASN A 2 10.53 0.79 1.12
N GLU A 3 11.29 0.10 1.98
CA GLU A 3 12.65 -0.36 1.67
C GLU A 3 12.66 -1.43 0.57
N PHE A 4 11.79 -2.44 0.68
CA PHE A 4 11.56 -3.43 -0.39
C PHE A 4 11.14 -2.79 -1.74
N GLY A 5 10.35 -1.71 -1.69
CA GLY A 5 9.89 -0.99 -2.88
C GLY A 5 8.58 -1.50 -3.46
N ARG A 6 7.55 -1.66 -2.63
CA ARG A 6 6.16 -1.82 -3.09
C ARG A 6 5.25 -0.78 -2.42
N PRO A 7 4.27 -0.20 -3.15
CA PRO A 7 3.39 0.80 -2.58
C PRO A 7 2.35 0.17 -1.64
N ASN A 8 2.02 0.87 -0.55
CA ASN A 8 0.96 0.48 0.40
C ASN A 8 -0.31 1.30 0.15
N LEU A 9 -1.27 0.72 -0.57
CA LEU A 9 -2.38 1.46 -1.17
C LEU A 9 -3.75 1.24 -0.52
N LEU A 10 -3.88 0.25 0.37
CA LEU A 10 -5.15 -0.15 0.95
C LEU A 10 -4.93 -0.70 2.34
N GLY A 11 -5.89 -0.48 3.24
CA GLY A 11 -5.91 -1.10 4.56
C GLY A 11 -7.17 -0.75 5.33
N TYR A 12 -7.33 -1.37 6.49
CA TYR A 12 -8.34 -1.03 7.48
C TYR A 12 -7.68 -0.87 8.84
N PHE A 13 -8.35 -0.17 9.76
CA PHE A 13 -7.89 -0.04 11.14
C PHE A 13 -9.10 0.01 12.05
N ARG A 14 -9.30 -1.04 12.86
CA ARG A 14 -10.41 -1.15 13.79
C ARG A 14 -9.92 -1.18 15.22
N THR A 15 -10.58 -0.40 16.07
CA THR A 15 -10.46 -0.51 17.53
C THR A 15 -11.75 -1.08 18.10
N TYR A 16 -11.65 -2.12 18.91
CA TYR A 16 -12.77 -2.66 19.68
C TYR A 16 -12.26 -3.31 20.97
N GLU A 17 -12.79 -2.85 22.10
CA GLU A 17 -12.58 -3.45 23.41
C GLU A 17 -13.74 -3.01 24.30
N GLU A 18 -14.66 -3.93 24.60
CA GLU A 18 -15.81 -3.62 25.45
C GLU A 18 -16.31 -4.86 26.19
N LYS A 19 -16.88 -4.64 27.38
CA LYS A 19 -17.66 -5.64 28.08
C LYS A 19 -19.08 -5.69 27.50
N VAL A 20 -19.45 -6.81 26.90
CA VAL A 20 -20.71 -6.97 26.18
C VAL A 20 -21.41 -8.28 26.53
N ASN A 21 -22.73 -8.32 26.40
CA ASN A 21 -23.49 -9.56 26.40
C ASN A 21 -23.52 -10.14 24.98
N SER A 22 -22.76 -11.20 24.73
CA SER A 22 -22.60 -11.86 23.42
C SER A 22 -23.10 -13.31 23.48
N HIS A 23 -22.68 -14.15 22.54
CA HIS A 23 -23.05 -15.56 22.41
C HIS A 23 -22.78 -16.39 23.69
N ALA A 24 -21.71 -16.06 24.43
CA ALA A 24 -21.32 -16.76 25.66
C ALA A 24 -21.79 -16.04 26.96
N GLY A 25 -22.66 -15.03 26.85
CA GLY A 25 -23.07 -14.18 27.97
C GLY A 25 -22.23 -12.91 28.09
N GLU A 26 -22.15 -12.34 29.30
CA GLU A 26 -21.38 -11.12 29.57
C GLU A 26 -19.89 -11.41 29.69
N GLU A 27 -19.09 -10.82 28.81
CA GLU A 27 -17.63 -11.01 28.76
C GLU A 27 -16.94 -9.81 28.10
N VAL A 28 -15.61 -9.74 28.19
CA VAL A 28 -14.83 -8.69 27.50
C VAL A 28 -14.42 -9.20 26.13
N ARG A 29 -14.81 -8.45 25.09
CA ARG A 29 -14.48 -8.76 23.69
C ARG A 29 -13.56 -7.68 23.13
N GLY A 30 -12.48 -8.10 22.46
CA GLY A 30 -11.52 -7.15 21.90
C GLY A 30 -10.27 -7.78 21.31
N TYR A 31 -9.26 -6.95 21.06
CA TYR A 31 -8.05 -7.31 20.30
C TYR A 31 -6.76 -7.11 21.09
N HIS A 32 -6.66 -7.66 22.30
CA HIS A 32 -5.39 -7.71 23.04
C HIS A 32 -4.32 -8.49 22.25
N LYS A 33 -4.70 -9.65 21.69
CA LYS A 33 -4.01 -10.24 20.55
C LYS A 33 -4.49 -9.52 19.28
N PRO A 34 -3.64 -8.73 18.60
CA PRO A 34 -4.08 -7.90 17.48
C PRO A 34 -4.27 -8.74 16.22
N ILE A 35 -5.05 -8.20 15.29
CA ILE A 35 -4.98 -8.61 13.89
C ILE A 35 -3.94 -7.72 13.21
N MET A 36 -2.79 -8.30 12.86
CA MET A 36 -1.82 -7.68 11.96
C MET A 36 -1.93 -8.40 10.62
N LEU A 37 -2.45 -7.69 9.61
CA LEU A 37 -2.73 -8.24 8.29
C LEU A 37 -1.87 -7.56 7.24
N ALA A 38 -1.25 -8.37 6.38
CA ALA A 38 -0.52 -7.90 5.21
C ALA A 38 -0.91 -8.75 4.00
N GLY A 39 -1.19 -8.07 2.88
CA GLY A 39 -1.53 -8.69 1.61
C GLY A 39 -1.09 -7.79 0.46
N GLY A 40 -1.27 -8.27 -0.77
CA GLY A 40 -0.95 -7.51 -1.97
C GLY A 40 -1.25 -8.31 -3.23
N LEU A 41 -0.92 -7.72 -4.37
CA LEU A 41 -0.98 -8.34 -5.69
C LEU A 41 0.39 -8.25 -6.38
N GLY A 42 0.55 -9.03 -7.44
CA GLY A 42 1.72 -9.01 -8.30
C GLY A 42 1.37 -9.53 -9.69
N ASN A 43 2.25 -9.26 -10.65
CA ASN A 43 2.12 -9.75 -12.01
C ASN A 43 2.95 -11.01 -12.21
N ILE A 44 2.43 -11.95 -13.01
CA ILE A 44 3.10 -13.20 -13.37
C ILE A 44 2.90 -13.46 -14.86
N ARG A 45 3.90 -14.03 -15.52
CA ARG A 45 3.76 -14.51 -16.90
C ARG A 45 3.02 -15.84 -16.94
N ASP A 46 2.17 -16.02 -17.94
CA ASP A 46 1.34 -17.22 -18.11
C ASP A 46 2.17 -18.52 -18.07
N GLU A 47 3.33 -18.54 -18.74
CA GLU A 47 4.23 -19.70 -18.79
C GLU A 47 4.89 -20.06 -17.44
N HIS A 48 4.78 -19.21 -16.42
CA HIS A 48 5.38 -19.41 -15.09
C HIS A 48 4.34 -19.65 -13.98
N VAL A 49 3.05 -19.67 -14.30
CA VAL A 49 1.98 -19.94 -13.31
C VAL A 49 2.08 -21.37 -12.77
N GLN A 50 2.32 -22.34 -13.65
CA GLN A 50 2.47 -23.74 -13.25
C GLN A 50 3.93 -24.00 -12.84
N LYS A 51 4.11 -24.67 -11.70
CA LYS A 51 5.43 -25.14 -11.27
C LYS A 51 5.97 -26.15 -12.29
N LYS A 52 7.28 -26.11 -12.59
CA LYS A 52 7.92 -27.10 -13.48
C LYS A 52 8.29 -28.35 -12.68
N GLU A 53 8.51 -29.46 -13.38
CA GLU A 53 9.04 -30.68 -12.78
C GLU A 53 10.45 -30.44 -12.21
N ILE A 54 10.73 -31.01 -11.03
CA ILE A 54 12.08 -31.02 -10.44
C ILE A 54 12.86 -32.21 -11.01
N PRO A 55 13.94 -32.00 -11.80
CA PRO A 55 14.72 -33.11 -12.32
C PRO A 55 15.54 -33.78 -11.21
N VAL A 56 15.76 -35.09 -11.32
CA VAL A 56 16.69 -35.81 -10.42
C VAL A 56 18.08 -35.20 -10.56
N GLY A 57 18.75 -34.97 -9.42
CA GLY A 57 20.04 -34.28 -9.36
C GLY A 57 19.96 -32.75 -9.42
N ALA A 58 18.76 -32.16 -9.50
CA ALA A 58 18.60 -30.72 -9.37
C ALA A 58 19.27 -30.20 -8.09
N SER A 59 19.90 -29.04 -8.20
CA SER A 59 20.46 -28.33 -7.06
C SER A 59 19.31 -27.74 -6.24
N LEU A 60 19.28 -28.08 -4.95
CA LEU A 60 18.34 -27.53 -3.98
C LEU A 60 19.03 -26.38 -3.26
N ILE A 61 18.44 -25.19 -3.35
CA ILE A 61 19.09 -23.93 -3.03
C ILE A 61 18.31 -23.23 -1.93
N VAL A 62 19.04 -22.58 -1.02
CA VAL A 62 18.53 -21.51 -0.16
C VAL A 62 19.05 -20.18 -0.72
N LEU A 63 18.14 -19.33 -1.17
CA LEU A 63 18.40 -17.95 -1.61
C LEU A 63 18.03 -17.00 -0.45
N GLY A 64 18.91 -16.06 -0.12
CA GLY A 64 18.64 -15.00 0.84
C GLY A 64 19.54 -14.98 2.07
N GLY A 65 19.01 -14.45 3.17
CA GLY A 65 19.78 -14.12 4.37
C GLY A 65 20.42 -15.33 5.07
N PRO A 66 21.62 -15.17 5.68
CA PRO A 66 22.16 -16.16 6.62
C PRO A 66 21.22 -16.39 7.80
N ALA A 67 21.13 -17.64 8.25
CA ALA A 67 20.32 -18.03 9.39
C ALA A 67 20.91 -17.52 10.72
N MET A 68 20.02 -17.24 11.67
CA MET A 68 20.26 -16.95 13.08
C MET A 68 19.21 -17.72 13.92
N ASN A 69 19.37 -17.80 15.24
CA ASN A 69 18.38 -18.46 16.11
C ASN A 69 17.17 -17.56 16.38
N ILE A 70 16.36 -17.36 15.34
CA ILE A 70 15.16 -16.51 15.36
C ILE A 70 13.92 -17.38 15.21
N GLY A 71 12.87 -17.06 15.95
CA GLY A 71 11.55 -17.64 15.71
C GLY A 71 11.43 -19.15 15.94
N LEU A 72 12.35 -19.77 16.70
CA LEU A 72 12.37 -21.22 16.84
C LEU A 72 11.07 -21.73 17.46
N GLY A 73 10.28 -22.47 16.66
CA GLY A 73 8.98 -22.98 17.09
C GLY A 73 7.84 -21.95 17.02
N GLY A 74 7.98 -20.86 16.27
CA GLY A 74 6.95 -19.83 16.07
C GLY A 74 5.61 -20.40 15.59
N GLY A 75 5.61 -21.42 14.74
CA GLY A 75 4.41 -22.17 14.37
C GLY A 75 3.64 -22.78 15.56
N ALA A 76 4.34 -23.30 16.57
CA ALA A 76 3.72 -23.83 17.78
C ALA A 76 3.29 -22.71 18.74
N ALA A 77 4.10 -21.67 18.89
CA ALA A 77 3.79 -20.52 19.76
C ALA A 77 2.56 -19.74 19.26
N SER A 78 2.44 -19.51 17.95
CA SER A 78 1.28 -18.85 17.34
C SER A 78 -0.03 -19.65 17.48
N SER A 79 0.07 -20.96 17.71
CA SER A 79 -1.04 -21.88 17.92
C SER A 79 -1.57 -21.90 19.37
N MET A 80 -0.95 -21.17 20.30
CA MET A 80 -1.37 -21.07 21.71
C MET A 80 -2.00 -19.71 22.07
N ASP A 81 -2.71 -19.68 23.20
CA ASP A 81 -3.29 -18.46 23.79
C ASP A 81 -2.18 -17.53 24.30
N SER A 82 -2.32 -16.21 24.15
CA SER A 82 -1.34 -15.23 24.63
C SER A 82 -1.53 -14.89 26.12
N GLY A 83 -0.44 -14.57 26.84
CA GLY A 83 -0.48 -13.95 28.18
C GLY A 83 -0.07 -14.83 29.37
N SER A 84 0.30 -16.09 29.14
CA SER A 84 0.77 -17.03 30.19
C SER A 84 2.13 -17.70 29.86
N SER A 85 2.89 -17.14 28.92
CA SER A 85 4.18 -17.67 28.45
C SER A 85 5.28 -17.53 29.52
N SER A 86 6.26 -18.44 29.51
CA SER A 86 7.57 -18.19 30.13
C SER A 86 8.39 -17.21 29.30
N GLU A 87 9.31 -16.48 29.93
CA GLU A 87 10.22 -15.50 29.27
C GLU A 87 10.88 -16.05 27.99
N ASP A 88 11.31 -17.32 27.99
CA ASP A 88 11.93 -17.98 26.83
C ASP A 88 11.01 -18.09 25.61
N LEU A 89 9.69 -18.23 25.79
CA LEU A 89 8.70 -18.31 24.71
C LEU A 89 8.40 -16.93 24.10
N ASP A 90 8.53 -15.87 24.91
CA ASP A 90 8.36 -14.50 24.43
C ASP A 90 9.56 -14.04 23.59
N PHE A 91 10.79 -14.46 23.93
CA PHE A 91 11.98 -14.23 23.07
C PHE A 91 11.87 -14.95 21.72
N ALA A 92 11.37 -16.18 21.69
CA ALA A 92 11.12 -16.92 20.45
C ALA A 92 10.06 -16.28 19.55
N SER A 93 9.26 -15.33 20.07
CA SER A 93 8.24 -14.61 19.30
C SER A 93 8.74 -13.30 18.70
N VAL A 94 9.97 -12.87 19.02
CA VAL A 94 10.59 -11.67 18.44
C VAL A 94 11.14 -11.99 17.05
N GLN A 95 10.53 -11.39 16.03
CA GLN A 95 10.97 -11.48 14.65
C GLN A 95 12.00 -10.40 14.31
N ARG A 96 12.72 -10.58 13.19
CA ARG A 96 13.72 -9.63 12.69
C ARG A 96 13.67 -9.52 11.17
N GLU A 97 13.42 -8.32 10.69
CA GLU A 97 13.34 -7.97 9.27
C GLU A 97 14.64 -7.37 8.71
N ASN A 98 14.90 -7.60 7.42
CA ASN A 98 15.92 -6.93 6.63
C ASN A 98 15.43 -6.75 5.16
N PRO A 99 14.55 -5.77 4.89
CA PRO A 99 13.87 -5.67 3.60
C PRO A 99 14.81 -5.46 2.39
N GLU A 100 15.99 -4.87 2.56
CA GLU A 100 16.99 -4.75 1.50
C GLU A 100 17.48 -6.13 1.00
N MET A 101 17.62 -7.10 1.90
CA MET A 101 17.95 -8.48 1.54
C MET A 101 16.85 -9.10 0.67
N GLU A 102 15.58 -8.90 1.06
CA GLU A 102 14.45 -9.38 0.28
C GLU A 102 14.37 -8.70 -1.09
N ARG A 103 14.70 -7.41 -1.19
CA ARG A 103 14.79 -6.72 -2.49
C ARG A 103 15.86 -7.34 -3.39
N ARG A 104 17.04 -7.68 -2.87
CA ARG A 104 18.09 -8.36 -3.65
C ARG A 104 17.63 -9.72 -4.14
N CYS A 105 16.91 -10.48 -3.31
CA CYS A 105 16.31 -11.75 -3.72
C CYS A 105 15.26 -11.54 -4.81
N GLN A 106 14.42 -10.52 -4.68
CA GLN A 106 13.42 -10.18 -5.70
C GLN A 106 14.08 -9.83 -7.03
N GLU A 107 15.20 -9.11 -7.07
CA GLU A 107 15.91 -8.83 -8.32
C GLU A 107 16.42 -10.12 -8.99
N VAL A 108 16.89 -11.11 -8.23
CA VAL A 108 17.25 -12.43 -8.77
C VAL A 108 16.04 -13.13 -9.37
N ILE A 109 14.93 -13.18 -8.63
CA ILE A 109 13.66 -13.74 -9.10
C ILE A 109 13.21 -13.03 -10.38
N ASP A 110 13.36 -11.70 -10.42
CA ASP A 110 13.00 -10.88 -11.57
C ASP A 110 13.83 -11.20 -12.81
N ARG A 111 15.15 -11.25 -12.67
CA ARG A 111 16.03 -11.67 -13.78
C ARG A 111 15.66 -13.07 -14.27
N CYS A 112 15.32 -13.99 -13.37
CA CYS A 112 14.97 -15.36 -13.74
C CYS A 112 13.68 -15.44 -14.57
N TRP A 113 12.58 -14.82 -14.14
CA TRP A 113 11.34 -14.85 -14.94
C TRP A 113 11.45 -14.01 -16.21
N GLN A 114 12.26 -12.94 -16.22
CA GLN A 114 12.47 -12.12 -17.41
C GLN A 114 13.14 -12.88 -18.57
N LEU A 115 13.87 -13.97 -18.27
CA LEU A 115 14.42 -14.89 -19.28
C LEU A 115 13.35 -15.74 -20.01
N GLY A 116 12.08 -15.67 -19.63
CA GLY A 116 10.98 -16.37 -20.30
C GLY A 116 11.15 -17.90 -20.25
N ASP A 117 11.21 -18.54 -21.42
CA ASP A 117 11.43 -19.99 -21.52
C ASP A 117 12.77 -20.44 -20.92
N ALA A 118 13.77 -19.56 -20.90
CA ALA A 118 15.09 -19.80 -20.34
C ALA A 118 15.16 -19.53 -18.82
N ASN A 119 14.02 -19.35 -18.15
CA ASN A 119 13.95 -19.22 -16.69
C ASN A 119 14.58 -20.46 -16.01
N PRO A 120 15.68 -20.29 -15.25
CA PRO A 120 16.42 -21.40 -14.64
C PRO A 120 15.69 -22.02 -13.45
N ILE A 121 14.67 -21.35 -12.90
CA ILE A 121 13.90 -21.82 -11.77
C ILE A 121 12.95 -22.93 -12.24
N ALA A 122 13.14 -24.13 -11.71
CA ALA A 122 12.17 -25.22 -11.87
C ALA A 122 11.04 -25.07 -10.84
N PHE A 123 11.42 -24.80 -9.59
CA PHE A 123 10.51 -24.64 -8.46
C PHE A 123 11.07 -23.58 -7.50
N ILE A 124 10.17 -22.81 -6.86
CA ILE A 124 10.48 -21.85 -5.80
C ILE A 124 9.38 -21.90 -4.74
N HIS A 125 9.76 -21.80 -3.47
CA HIS A 125 8.85 -21.70 -2.33
C HIS A 125 9.41 -20.71 -1.30
N ASP A 126 8.55 -20.05 -0.54
CA ASP A 126 8.96 -19.18 0.57
C ASP A 126 9.44 -20.01 1.78
N VAL A 127 10.21 -19.38 2.65
CA VAL A 127 10.58 -19.92 3.96
C VAL A 127 9.87 -19.11 5.04
N GLY A 128 8.97 -19.77 5.76
CA GLY A 128 8.18 -19.15 6.84
C GLY A 128 8.20 -20.00 8.12
N ALA A 129 7.01 -20.36 8.61
CA ALA A 129 6.86 -21.17 9.83
C ALA A 129 7.57 -22.52 9.72
N GLY A 130 8.34 -22.88 10.74
CA GLY A 130 9.20 -24.08 10.74
C GLY A 130 10.48 -23.96 9.90
N GLY A 131 10.74 -22.82 9.26
CA GLY A 131 11.99 -22.59 8.54
C GLY A 131 12.22 -23.54 7.35
N ILE A 132 13.49 -23.82 7.07
CA ILE A 132 13.86 -24.74 5.98
C ILE A 132 13.46 -26.18 6.27
N SER A 133 13.16 -26.53 7.53
CA SER A 133 12.62 -27.84 7.89
C SER A 133 11.23 -28.11 7.35
N ASN A 134 10.45 -27.07 7.06
CA ASN A 134 9.18 -27.19 6.34
C ASN A 134 9.39 -26.99 4.84
N ALA A 135 10.07 -25.90 4.47
CA ALA A 135 10.13 -25.45 3.08
C ALA A 135 10.89 -26.41 2.16
N LEU A 136 12.02 -26.99 2.59
CA LEU A 136 12.80 -27.92 1.74
C LEU A 136 12.07 -29.26 1.54
N PRO A 137 11.50 -29.89 2.58
CA PRO A 137 10.64 -31.07 2.39
C PRO A 137 9.41 -30.80 1.51
N GLU A 138 8.68 -29.70 1.71
CA GLU A 138 7.53 -29.34 0.85
C GLU A 138 7.96 -29.19 -0.61
N LEU A 139 9.06 -28.47 -0.88
CA LEU A 139 9.57 -28.27 -2.23
C LEU A 139 9.89 -29.57 -2.96
N VAL A 140 10.56 -30.54 -2.30
CA VAL A 140 10.88 -31.82 -2.94
C VAL A 140 9.67 -32.74 -3.04
N ASP A 141 8.76 -32.71 -2.06
CA ASP A 141 7.54 -33.53 -2.07
C ASP A 141 6.60 -33.14 -3.21
N ASP A 142 6.39 -31.83 -3.39
CA ASP A 142 5.57 -31.26 -4.48
C ASP A 142 6.16 -31.60 -5.86
N GLY A 143 7.48 -31.74 -5.95
CA GLY A 143 8.18 -32.22 -7.14
C GLY A 143 8.21 -33.73 -7.32
N GLU A 144 7.57 -34.49 -6.42
CA GLU A 144 7.63 -35.95 -6.33
C GLU A 144 9.07 -36.49 -6.25
N ARG A 145 9.90 -35.88 -5.40
CA ARG A 145 11.31 -36.24 -5.16
C ARG A 145 11.59 -36.44 -3.67
N GLY A 146 12.77 -36.98 -3.38
CA GLY A 146 13.41 -36.81 -2.08
C GLY A 146 14.55 -35.79 -2.16
N GLY A 147 15.33 -35.70 -1.09
CA GLY A 147 16.48 -34.81 -1.04
C GLY A 147 17.56 -35.29 -0.09
N ILE A 148 18.81 -35.20 -0.55
CA ILE A 148 19.99 -35.33 0.30
C ILE A 148 20.56 -33.92 0.50
N PHE A 149 20.61 -33.49 1.75
CA PHE A 149 21.02 -32.17 2.19
C PHE A 149 22.27 -32.26 3.05
N ASN A 150 23.10 -31.22 3.01
CA ASN A 150 24.21 -31.06 3.92
C ASN A 150 23.97 -29.81 4.78
N LEU A 151 23.85 -30.02 6.08
CA LEU A 151 23.55 -28.98 7.06
C LEU A 151 24.59 -27.86 7.05
N ARG A 152 25.86 -28.19 6.77
CA ARG A 152 26.97 -27.22 6.83
C ARG A 152 27.08 -26.35 5.60
N ASP A 153 26.27 -26.61 4.58
CA ASP A 153 26.15 -25.73 3.41
C ASP A 153 25.07 -24.64 3.60
N VAL A 154 24.23 -24.74 4.65
CA VAL A 154 23.24 -23.71 4.98
C VAL A 154 23.96 -22.43 5.46
N PRO A 155 23.71 -21.26 4.85
CA PRO A 155 24.27 -19.99 5.32
C PRO A 155 23.88 -19.70 6.77
N ASN A 156 24.85 -19.42 7.62
CA ASN A 156 24.65 -19.29 9.07
C ASN A 156 25.57 -18.21 9.67
N ASP A 157 24.99 -17.21 10.33
CA ASP A 157 25.71 -16.14 11.05
C ASP A 157 25.88 -16.45 12.55
N GLU A 158 25.29 -17.54 13.05
CA GLU A 158 25.42 -18.02 14.43
C GLU A 158 26.05 -19.41 14.49
N PRO A 159 27.39 -19.51 14.50
CA PRO A 159 28.09 -20.80 14.42
C PRO A 159 27.86 -21.73 15.62
N GLY A 160 27.26 -21.22 16.71
CA GLY A 160 26.91 -21.99 17.90
C GLY A 160 25.60 -22.79 17.79
N MET A 161 24.81 -22.58 16.72
CA MET A 161 23.52 -23.24 16.54
C MET A 161 23.67 -24.76 16.39
N SER A 162 22.79 -25.49 17.09
CA SER A 162 22.60 -26.93 16.94
C SER A 162 21.98 -27.28 15.57
N PRO A 163 22.04 -28.56 15.14
CA PRO A 163 21.33 -29.00 13.94
C PRO A 163 19.84 -28.65 13.89
N LEU A 164 19.17 -28.74 15.05
CA LEU A 164 17.76 -28.38 15.17
C LEU A 164 17.55 -26.89 14.91
N GLU A 165 18.36 -26.03 15.52
CA GLU A 165 18.23 -24.58 15.35
C GLU A 165 18.52 -24.17 13.90
N ILE A 166 19.57 -24.71 13.26
CA ILE A 166 19.91 -24.37 11.86
C ILE A 166 18.77 -24.77 10.91
N TRP A 167 18.14 -25.92 11.15
CA TRP A 167 17.11 -26.46 10.27
C TRP A 167 15.73 -25.81 10.51
N CYS A 168 15.40 -25.49 11.76
CA CYS A 168 14.04 -25.10 12.16
C CYS A 168 13.86 -23.61 12.52
N ASN A 169 14.92 -22.79 12.51
CA ASN A 169 14.76 -21.35 12.75
C ASN A 169 13.91 -20.70 11.65
N GLU A 170 13.15 -19.68 12.05
CA GLU A 170 12.29 -18.87 11.18
C GLU A 170 13.00 -17.55 10.82
N SER A 171 14.31 -17.59 10.56
CA SER A 171 15.01 -16.42 10.00
C SER A 171 14.35 -15.97 8.69
N GLN A 172 14.20 -14.65 8.55
CA GLN A 172 13.45 -14.00 7.48
C GLN A 172 14.27 -13.88 6.17
N GLU A 173 13.62 -13.35 5.11
CA GLU A 173 14.21 -13.09 3.79
C GLU A 173 14.90 -14.29 3.13
N ARG A 174 14.25 -15.47 3.18
CA ARG A 174 14.76 -16.70 2.56
C ARG A 174 13.72 -17.34 1.64
N TYR A 175 14.23 -17.96 0.58
CA TYR A 175 13.48 -18.75 -0.40
C TYR A 175 14.21 -20.06 -0.64
N VAL A 176 13.45 -21.12 -0.89
CA VAL A 176 14.00 -22.40 -1.35
C VAL A 176 13.70 -22.62 -2.82
N MET A 177 14.65 -23.16 -3.56
CA MET A 177 14.56 -23.25 -5.02
C MET A 177 15.17 -24.55 -5.56
N ALA A 178 14.63 -25.03 -6.67
CA ALA A 178 15.23 -26.10 -7.47
C ALA A 178 15.73 -25.55 -8.81
N VAL A 179 17.01 -25.77 -9.11
CA VAL A 179 17.65 -25.36 -10.37
C VAL A 179 18.42 -26.55 -10.95
N ALA A 180 18.24 -26.80 -12.25
CA ALA A 180 18.95 -27.87 -12.93
C ALA A 180 20.45 -27.54 -13.08
N ASP A 181 21.31 -28.56 -13.03
CA ASP A 181 22.78 -28.36 -13.07
C ASP A 181 23.27 -27.60 -14.31
N LYS A 182 22.61 -27.77 -15.46
CA LYS A 182 22.93 -27.04 -16.69
C LYS A 182 22.68 -25.52 -16.59
N ASP A 183 21.80 -25.09 -15.69
CA ASP A 183 21.33 -23.71 -15.54
C ASP A 183 22.00 -22.99 -14.34
N MET A 184 22.77 -23.72 -13.52
CA MET A 184 23.43 -23.20 -12.32
C MET A 184 24.42 -22.07 -12.61
N ALA A 185 25.14 -22.11 -13.73
CA ALA A 185 26.07 -21.04 -14.09
C ALA A 185 25.35 -19.72 -14.38
N THR A 186 24.17 -19.79 -14.99
CA THR A 186 23.31 -18.63 -15.23
C THR A 186 22.78 -18.09 -13.91
N PHE A 187 22.27 -18.97 -13.03
CA PHE A 187 21.76 -18.58 -11.71
C PHE A 187 22.84 -17.91 -10.85
N ASP A 188 24.05 -18.50 -10.77
CA ASP A 188 25.19 -17.93 -10.05
C ASP A 188 25.56 -16.53 -10.56
N ALA A 189 25.60 -16.32 -11.88
CA ALA A 189 25.91 -15.03 -12.48
C ALA A 189 24.87 -13.96 -12.11
N ILE A 190 23.58 -14.32 -12.12
CA ILE A 190 22.48 -13.44 -11.69
C ILE A 190 22.66 -13.07 -10.21
N CYS A 191 22.80 -14.06 -9.32
CA CYS A 191 22.95 -13.81 -7.88
C CYS A 191 24.16 -12.92 -7.58
N LYS A 192 25.30 -13.15 -8.23
CA LYS A 192 26.52 -12.33 -8.06
C LYS A 192 26.33 -10.90 -8.54
N ARG A 193 25.61 -10.69 -9.65
CA ARG A 193 25.31 -9.35 -10.15
C ARG A 193 24.44 -8.57 -9.17
N GLU A 194 23.40 -9.21 -8.63
CA GLU A 194 22.43 -8.60 -7.70
C GLU A 194 22.90 -8.63 -6.23
N ARG A 195 24.06 -9.23 -5.95
CA ARG A 195 24.64 -9.41 -4.61
C ARG A 195 23.71 -10.20 -3.70
N ALA A 196 22.85 -11.06 -4.24
CA ALA A 196 21.98 -11.92 -3.43
C ALA A 196 22.77 -13.13 -2.93
N PRO A 197 22.84 -13.39 -1.62
CA PRO A 197 23.50 -14.59 -1.10
C PRO A 197 22.66 -15.81 -1.47
N TYR A 198 23.33 -16.90 -1.83
CA TYR A 198 22.67 -18.19 -1.99
C TYR A 198 23.64 -19.32 -1.65
N ALA A 199 23.09 -20.49 -1.33
CA ALA A 199 23.85 -21.72 -1.20
C ALA A 199 23.11 -22.90 -1.79
N VAL A 200 23.85 -23.81 -2.44
CA VAL A 200 23.34 -25.14 -2.78
C VAL A 200 23.46 -26.00 -1.53
N VAL A 201 22.33 -26.34 -0.92
CA VAL A 201 22.27 -27.06 0.36
C VAL A 201 21.99 -28.56 0.18
N GLY A 202 21.66 -28.99 -1.04
CA GLY A 202 21.37 -30.38 -1.32
C GLY A 202 21.11 -30.69 -2.79
N LYS A 203 20.73 -31.95 -3.03
CA LYS A 203 20.39 -32.50 -4.34
C LYS A 203 19.07 -33.27 -4.29
N ALA A 204 18.23 -33.06 -5.31
CA ALA A 204 16.99 -33.82 -5.47
C ALA A 204 17.30 -35.29 -5.84
N THR A 205 16.60 -36.24 -5.23
CA THR A 205 16.75 -37.68 -5.49
C THR A 205 15.51 -38.27 -6.12
N GLU A 206 15.67 -39.41 -6.81
CA GLU A 206 14.54 -40.21 -7.29
C GLU A 206 13.84 -40.90 -6.11
N GLU A 207 14.61 -41.45 -5.17
CA GLU A 207 14.08 -42.00 -3.93
C GLU A 207 13.43 -40.89 -3.09
N ARG A 208 12.20 -41.14 -2.62
CA ARG A 208 11.43 -40.21 -1.77
C ARG A 208 11.84 -40.32 -0.29
N GLU A 209 13.12 -40.09 -0.03
CA GLU A 209 13.72 -40.03 1.29
C GLU A 209 14.23 -38.62 1.59
N LEU A 210 14.15 -38.21 2.86
CA LEU A 210 14.79 -37.00 3.37
C LEU A 210 16.03 -37.39 4.16
N LYS A 211 17.19 -36.96 3.68
CA LYS A 211 18.48 -37.12 4.36
C LYS A 211 19.11 -35.77 4.61
N LEU A 212 19.45 -35.50 5.87
CA LEU A 212 20.25 -34.35 6.28
C LEU A 212 21.54 -34.87 6.89
N GLU A 213 22.65 -34.59 6.24
CA GLU A 213 24.00 -34.94 6.66
C GLU A 213 24.66 -33.75 7.36
N ASP A 214 25.56 -34.02 8.30
CA ASP A 214 26.35 -33.01 8.99
C ASP A 214 27.83 -33.36 8.88
N SER A 215 28.53 -32.68 7.98
CA SER A 215 29.96 -32.89 7.75
C SER A 215 30.85 -32.47 8.92
N HIS A 216 30.35 -31.67 9.87
CA HIS A 216 31.12 -31.25 11.04
C HIS A 216 31.14 -32.34 12.12
N PHE A 217 30.01 -32.99 12.35
CA PHE A 217 29.89 -34.07 13.34
C PHE A 217 30.02 -35.48 12.75
N ASP A 218 30.18 -35.59 11.43
CA ASP A 218 30.28 -36.86 10.70
C ASP A 218 29.09 -37.79 11.02
N ASN A 219 27.89 -37.24 10.97
CA ASN A 219 26.64 -37.95 11.28
C ASN A 219 25.48 -37.51 10.37
N THR A 220 24.32 -38.11 10.56
CA THR A 220 23.11 -37.87 9.76
C THR A 220 21.95 -37.48 10.69
N PRO A 221 21.74 -36.19 10.99
CA PRO A 221 20.67 -35.74 11.89
C PRO A 221 19.25 -36.17 11.47
N ILE A 222 18.98 -36.27 10.17
CA ILE A 222 17.67 -36.72 9.64
C ILE A 222 17.92 -37.80 8.59
N ASP A 223 17.31 -38.96 8.78
CA ASP A 223 17.29 -40.06 7.82
C ASP A 223 15.93 -40.75 7.90
N MET A 224 15.00 -40.35 7.04
CA MET A 224 13.65 -40.93 7.04
C MET A 224 12.95 -40.84 5.69
N PRO A 225 12.06 -41.79 5.39
CA PRO A 225 11.09 -41.68 4.30
C PRO A 225 10.20 -40.44 4.41
N MET A 226 9.86 -39.82 3.27
CA MET A 226 8.98 -38.64 3.22
C MET A 226 7.56 -38.92 3.72
N ASP A 227 7.04 -40.14 3.52
CA ASP A 227 5.71 -40.55 3.97
C ASP A 227 5.58 -40.65 5.49
N ILE A 228 6.69 -40.85 6.21
CA ILE A 228 6.74 -40.80 7.66
C ILE A 228 6.70 -39.35 8.14
N LEU A 229 7.44 -38.44 7.51
CA LEU A 229 7.48 -37.02 7.88
C LEU A 229 6.15 -36.31 7.58
N LEU A 230 5.61 -36.51 6.38
CA LEU A 230 4.38 -35.85 5.90
C LEU A 230 3.13 -36.68 6.17
N GLY A 231 3.27 -37.82 6.85
CA GLY A 231 2.17 -38.69 7.25
C GLY A 231 1.19 -37.96 8.16
N LYS A 232 -0.06 -37.83 7.72
CA LYS A 232 -1.10 -37.12 8.48
C LYS A 232 -1.71 -38.03 9.54
N THR A 233 -1.87 -37.51 10.76
CA THR A 233 -2.72 -38.11 11.79
C THR A 233 -4.19 -38.12 11.32
N PRO A 234 -5.10 -38.90 11.95
CA PRO A 234 -6.51 -38.88 11.59
C PRO A 234 -7.09 -37.47 11.60
N LYS A 235 -7.99 -37.17 10.64
CA LYS A 235 -8.66 -35.87 10.55
C LYS A 235 -9.35 -35.52 11.87
N MET A 236 -9.19 -34.28 12.31
CA MET A 236 -9.84 -33.76 13.51
C MET A 236 -11.37 -33.80 13.35
N HIS A 237 -12.06 -34.21 14.41
CA HIS A 237 -13.52 -34.13 14.52
C HIS A 237 -13.88 -33.12 15.63
N ARG A 238 -14.63 -32.07 15.31
CA ARG A 238 -15.11 -31.08 16.28
C ARG A 238 -16.61 -31.25 16.49
N ASP A 239 -17.02 -31.44 17.74
CA ASP A 239 -18.42 -31.40 18.17
C ASP A 239 -18.66 -30.08 18.90
N ALA A 240 -19.44 -29.19 18.29
CA ALA A 240 -19.67 -27.82 18.75
C ALA A 240 -21.16 -27.51 18.80
N LYS A 241 -21.55 -26.56 19.66
CA LYS A 241 -22.95 -26.16 19.86
C LYS A 241 -23.14 -24.70 19.46
N THR A 242 -24.22 -24.43 18.74
CA THR A 242 -24.64 -23.06 18.42
C THR A 242 -25.07 -22.33 19.68
N LEU A 243 -24.53 -21.13 19.88
CA LEU A 243 -24.99 -20.16 20.87
C LEU A 243 -25.33 -18.86 20.13
N LYS A 244 -26.40 -18.19 20.53
CA LYS A 244 -26.85 -16.92 19.93
C LYS A 244 -27.05 -15.87 21.02
N ALA A 245 -26.49 -14.69 20.80
CA ALA A 245 -26.74 -13.54 21.66
C ALA A 245 -28.23 -13.17 21.60
N ASN A 246 -28.76 -12.67 22.72
CA ASN A 246 -30.11 -12.12 22.78
C ASN A 246 -30.06 -10.84 23.63
N ASN A 247 -30.07 -9.71 22.94
CA ASN A 247 -29.87 -8.38 23.52
C ASN A 247 -31.09 -7.49 23.32
N PRO A 248 -31.32 -6.52 24.22
CA PRO A 248 -32.26 -5.44 23.95
C PRO A 248 -31.75 -4.55 22.81
N ALA A 249 -32.66 -3.83 22.17
CA ALA A 249 -32.29 -2.75 21.26
C ALA A 249 -31.44 -1.70 21.99
N ILE A 250 -30.71 -0.89 21.23
CA ILE A 250 -29.89 0.18 21.82
C ILE A 250 -30.74 1.07 22.73
N ASP A 251 -30.24 1.34 23.93
CA ASP A 251 -30.81 2.37 24.79
C ASP A 251 -30.42 3.73 24.24
N ARG A 252 -31.43 4.47 23.77
CA ARG A 252 -31.29 5.78 23.14
C ARG A 252 -31.49 6.91 24.13
N SER A 253 -31.78 6.62 25.40
CA SER A 253 -32.00 7.64 26.41
C SER A 253 -30.72 8.48 26.59
N GLY A 254 -30.83 9.78 26.34
CA GLY A 254 -29.69 10.71 26.42
C GLY A 254 -28.70 10.65 25.25
N ILE A 255 -29.01 9.95 24.15
CA ILE A 255 -28.23 10.09 22.90
C ILE A 255 -28.70 11.35 22.18
N GLU A 256 -27.89 12.39 22.23
CA GLU A 256 -28.10 13.63 21.47
C GLU A 256 -27.38 13.56 20.11
N MET A 257 -28.04 14.03 19.05
CA MET A 257 -27.55 13.90 17.67
C MET A 257 -26.14 14.48 17.46
N ASN A 258 -25.90 15.71 17.93
CA ASN A 258 -24.58 16.35 17.81
C ASN A 258 -23.49 15.64 18.61
N GLU A 259 -23.84 15.04 19.75
CA GLU A 259 -22.88 14.26 20.54
C GLU A 259 -22.55 12.93 19.85
N ALA A 260 -23.54 12.27 19.25
CA ALA A 260 -23.34 11.06 18.47
C ALA A 260 -22.39 11.31 17.30
N VAL A 261 -22.59 12.41 16.55
CA VAL A 261 -21.68 12.87 15.48
C VAL A 261 -20.25 13.01 16.01
N ASP A 262 -20.07 13.80 17.07
CA ASP A 262 -18.78 14.11 17.67
C ASP A 262 -18.05 12.87 18.19
N ARG A 263 -18.78 11.89 18.75
CA ARG A 263 -18.22 10.62 19.24
C ARG A 263 -17.85 9.68 18.11
N VAL A 264 -18.72 9.53 17.11
CA VAL A 264 -18.49 8.63 15.95
C VAL A 264 -17.28 9.11 15.15
N LEU A 265 -17.15 10.41 14.86
CA LEU A 265 -15.98 10.95 14.15
C LEU A 265 -14.66 10.76 14.92
N ARG A 266 -14.71 10.61 16.24
CA ARG A 266 -13.53 10.36 17.10
C ARG A 266 -13.24 8.88 17.31
N LEU A 267 -14.12 7.97 16.91
CA LEU A 267 -13.84 6.53 16.97
C LEU A 267 -12.70 6.23 15.98
N PRO A 268 -11.56 5.66 16.39
CA PRO A 268 -10.42 5.44 15.49
C PRO A 268 -10.74 4.61 14.24
N THR A 269 -11.74 3.72 14.33
CA THR A 269 -12.29 2.98 13.19
C THR A 269 -12.85 3.91 12.10
N VAL A 270 -13.50 5.00 12.48
CA VAL A 270 -14.09 6.01 11.57
C VAL A 270 -13.12 7.15 11.27
N ALA A 271 -12.40 7.63 12.27
CA ALA A 271 -11.54 8.82 12.22
C ALA A 271 -10.46 8.78 11.11
N GLU A 272 -9.86 9.93 10.80
CA GLU A 272 -8.86 10.06 9.74
C GLU A 272 -7.65 9.11 9.91
N LYS A 273 -7.21 8.48 8.82
CA LYS A 273 -6.15 7.45 8.82
C LYS A 273 -4.76 7.93 8.39
N THR A 274 -4.54 9.24 8.26
CA THR A 274 -3.29 9.82 7.73
C THR A 274 -2.02 9.25 8.38
N PHE A 275 -2.01 9.04 9.70
CA PHE A 275 -0.86 8.46 10.42
C PHE A 275 -0.47 7.04 9.97
N LEU A 276 -1.37 6.27 9.36
CA LEU A 276 -1.08 4.94 8.79
C LEU A 276 -0.68 5.00 7.31
N ILE A 277 -1.04 6.07 6.62
CA ILE A 277 -0.96 6.18 5.16
C ILE A 277 0.31 6.90 4.74
N THR A 278 0.66 8.02 5.37
CA THR A 278 1.79 8.86 4.94
C THR A 278 3.15 8.31 5.35
N ILE A 279 3.17 7.28 6.21
CA ILE A 279 4.39 6.55 6.59
C ILE A 279 4.79 5.49 5.57
N GLY A 280 3.88 5.10 4.67
CA GLY A 280 4.11 4.08 3.64
C GLY A 280 4.15 4.69 2.25
N ASP A 281 5.12 4.28 1.42
CA ASP A 281 5.21 4.70 0.02
C ASP A 281 3.91 4.39 -0.75
N ARG A 282 3.47 5.30 -1.63
CA ARG A 282 2.25 5.15 -2.46
C ARG A 282 2.49 5.47 -3.94
N SER A 283 3.74 5.43 -4.39
CA SER A 283 4.11 5.89 -5.73
C SER A 283 5.20 5.05 -6.40
N VAL A 284 6.02 4.31 -5.62
CA VAL A 284 7.02 3.39 -6.17
C VAL A 284 6.37 2.42 -7.16
N THR A 285 7.08 2.13 -8.25
CA THR A 285 6.63 1.53 -9.53
C THR A 285 6.11 2.52 -10.57
N GLY A 286 5.68 3.73 -10.21
CA GLY A 286 5.11 4.69 -11.18
C GLY A 286 3.81 4.22 -11.86
N LEU A 287 3.16 3.18 -11.31
CA LEU A 287 1.94 2.57 -11.84
C LEU A 287 0.71 2.81 -10.94
N VAL A 288 0.85 3.51 -9.82
CA VAL A 288 -0.25 3.76 -8.89
C VAL A 288 -1.21 4.79 -9.48
N ALA A 289 -2.41 4.37 -9.86
CA ALA A 289 -3.44 5.25 -10.41
C ALA A 289 -4.38 5.82 -9.34
N ARG A 290 -4.67 5.03 -8.30
CA ARG A 290 -5.47 5.46 -7.16
C ARG A 290 -4.85 4.98 -5.86
N ASP A 291 -4.35 5.93 -5.08
CA ASP A 291 -3.99 5.76 -3.68
C ASP A 291 -5.12 6.24 -2.75
N GLN A 292 -4.93 6.07 -1.44
CA GLN A 292 -5.88 6.42 -0.39
C GLN A 292 -6.25 7.91 -0.35
N MET A 293 -5.30 8.79 -0.71
CA MET A 293 -5.45 10.24 -0.62
C MET A 293 -6.23 10.76 -1.84
N VAL A 294 -7.29 11.53 -1.62
CA VAL A 294 -8.23 11.95 -2.66
C VAL A 294 -8.27 13.46 -2.80
N GLY A 295 -8.30 13.91 -4.06
CA GLY A 295 -8.57 15.30 -4.44
C GLY A 295 -7.46 16.30 -4.08
N PRO A 296 -7.67 17.60 -4.36
CA PRO A 296 -6.71 18.67 -4.09
C PRO A 296 -6.27 18.76 -2.63
N TRP A 297 -7.12 18.39 -1.67
CA TRP A 297 -6.81 18.44 -0.24
C TRP A 297 -6.22 17.12 0.29
N GLN A 298 -5.98 16.13 -0.58
CA GLN A 298 -5.36 14.84 -0.27
C GLN A 298 -5.99 14.18 0.97
N VAL A 299 -7.31 13.98 0.97
CA VAL A 299 -8.06 13.42 2.11
C VAL A 299 -8.08 11.88 2.01
N PRO A 300 -7.76 11.12 3.07
CA PRO A 300 -7.55 9.66 3.00
C PRO A 300 -8.85 8.83 3.00
N VAL A 301 -9.67 8.96 1.96
CA VAL A 301 -11.02 8.34 1.90
C VAL A 301 -11.26 7.51 0.63
N ALA A 302 -10.24 7.20 -0.17
CA ALA A 302 -10.46 6.33 -1.34
C ALA A 302 -10.94 4.93 -0.90
N ASN A 303 -12.04 4.48 -1.49
CA ASN A 303 -12.66 3.18 -1.18
C ASN A 303 -11.81 1.97 -1.62
N CYS A 304 -11.03 2.13 -2.69
CA CYS A 304 -10.20 1.07 -3.24
C CYS A 304 -8.89 1.62 -3.80
N ALA A 305 -7.90 0.73 -3.92
CA ALA A 305 -6.64 1.00 -4.60
C ALA A 305 -6.73 0.59 -6.06
N VAL A 306 -6.05 1.32 -6.96
CA VAL A 306 -5.95 0.97 -8.38
C VAL A 306 -4.53 1.18 -8.89
N THR A 307 -4.00 0.19 -9.60
CA THR A 307 -2.71 0.24 -10.31
C THR A 307 -2.93 0.04 -11.80
N ALA A 308 -2.11 0.67 -12.63
CA ALA A 308 -2.01 0.35 -14.06
C ALA A 308 -1.15 -0.91 -14.25
N ALA A 309 -1.52 -1.76 -15.21
CA ALA A 309 -0.83 -3.02 -15.45
C ALA A 309 0.59 -2.84 -16.01
N SER A 310 0.82 -1.73 -16.74
CA SER A 310 2.10 -1.39 -17.37
C SER A 310 2.20 0.12 -17.65
N TYR A 311 3.40 0.57 -18.04
CA TYR A 311 3.69 1.98 -18.36
C TYR A 311 3.05 2.49 -19.66
N ASP A 312 2.46 1.61 -20.47
CA ASP A 312 1.87 1.88 -21.78
C ASP A 312 0.39 1.46 -21.87
N SER A 313 -0.23 1.13 -20.74
CA SER A 313 -1.62 0.65 -20.66
C SER A 313 -2.47 1.50 -19.71
N TYR A 314 -3.78 1.47 -19.94
CA TYR A 314 -4.81 1.92 -18.98
C TYR A 314 -5.62 0.75 -18.41
N HIS A 315 -5.34 -0.49 -18.82
CA HIS A 315 -5.75 -1.65 -18.03
C HIS A 315 -4.98 -1.67 -16.71
N GLY A 316 -5.50 -2.39 -15.73
CA GLY A 316 -4.89 -2.40 -14.42
C GLY A 316 -5.47 -3.42 -13.46
N GLU A 317 -5.24 -3.17 -12.19
CA GLU A 317 -5.68 -4.00 -11.09
C GLU A 317 -6.32 -3.13 -10.00
N ALA A 318 -7.32 -3.67 -9.31
CA ALA A 318 -7.96 -3.01 -8.18
C ALA A 318 -7.93 -3.90 -6.94
N MET A 319 -7.80 -3.27 -5.77
CA MET A 319 -7.91 -3.92 -4.47
C MET A 319 -8.92 -3.17 -3.58
N SER A 320 -9.81 -3.89 -2.92
CA SER A 320 -10.66 -3.37 -1.86
C SER A 320 -10.72 -4.33 -0.67
N LEU A 321 -11.23 -3.85 0.47
CA LEU A 321 -11.35 -4.63 1.69
C LEU A 321 -12.75 -4.45 2.27
N GLY A 322 -13.27 -5.51 2.89
CA GLY A 322 -14.49 -5.44 3.71
C GLY A 322 -14.33 -6.27 4.98
N GLU A 323 -14.75 -5.71 6.09
CA GLU A 323 -14.69 -6.35 7.41
C GLU A 323 -15.73 -5.73 8.34
N ARG A 324 -16.42 -6.56 9.11
CA ARG A 324 -17.42 -6.08 10.08
C ARG A 324 -17.43 -6.91 11.34
N THR A 325 -16.25 -7.02 11.96
CA THR A 325 -16.03 -7.97 13.05
C THR A 325 -16.94 -7.79 14.27
N PRO A 326 -17.37 -6.58 14.69
CA PRO A 326 -18.27 -6.43 15.84
C PRO A 326 -19.65 -7.08 15.60
N VAL A 327 -20.11 -7.17 14.35
CA VAL A 327 -21.38 -7.82 13.99
C VAL A 327 -21.39 -9.29 14.39
N ALA A 328 -20.22 -9.95 14.40
CA ALA A 328 -20.10 -11.35 14.79
C ALA A 328 -20.38 -11.61 16.27
N LEU A 329 -20.52 -10.57 17.09
CA LEU A 329 -20.96 -10.66 18.49
C LEU A 329 -22.48 -10.77 18.62
N LEU A 330 -23.21 -10.54 17.53
CA LEU A 330 -24.67 -10.71 17.42
C LEU A 330 -25.03 -11.82 16.44
N ASP A 331 -24.41 -11.81 15.25
CA ASP A 331 -24.69 -12.76 14.17
C ASP A 331 -23.44 -13.06 13.32
N PHE A 332 -22.96 -14.31 13.42
CA PHE A 332 -21.77 -14.79 12.70
C PHE A 332 -21.96 -14.83 11.19
N GLY A 333 -23.16 -15.18 10.70
CA GLY A 333 -23.43 -15.24 9.26
C GLY A 333 -23.50 -13.84 8.64
N ALA A 334 -24.12 -12.90 9.36
CA ALA A 334 -24.25 -11.52 8.91
C ALA A 334 -22.91 -10.82 8.82
N SER A 335 -22.01 -11.01 9.80
CA SER A 335 -20.68 -10.40 9.77
C SER A 335 -19.87 -10.84 8.55
N ALA A 336 -19.96 -12.12 8.20
CA ALA A 336 -19.26 -12.67 7.05
C ALA A 336 -19.86 -12.18 5.71
N ARG A 337 -21.19 -12.10 5.62
CA ARG A 337 -21.88 -11.56 4.43
C ARG A 337 -21.60 -10.07 4.23
N LEU A 338 -21.60 -9.28 5.31
CA LEU A 338 -21.24 -7.87 5.26
C LEU A 338 -19.79 -7.66 4.84
N ALA A 339 -18.83 -8.47 5.34
CA ALA A 339 -17.44 -8.37 4.89
C ALA A 339 -17.30 -8.59 3.36
N VAL A 340 -18.03 -9.53 2.78
CA VAL A 340 -18.08 -9.71 1.31
C VAL A 340 -18.76 -8.53 0.64
N GLY A 341 -19.91 -8.09 1.16
CA GLY A 341 -20.68 -7.01 0.56
C GLY A 341 -19.97 -5.66 0.58
N GLU A 342 -19.28 -5.32 1.67
CA GLU A 342 -18.47 -4.11 1.80
C GLU A 342 -17.26 -4.13 0.87
N ALA A 343 -16.60 -5.28 0.69
CA ALA A 343 -15.53 -5.37 -0.30
C ALA A 343 -16.05 -5.06 -1.72
N ILE A 344 -17.30 -5.43 -2.03
CA ILE A 344 -17.96 -5.12 -3.30
C ILE A 344 -18.33 -3.63 -3.38
N THR A 345 -18.92 -3.04 -2.34
CA THR A 345 -19.27 -1.61 -2.35
C THR A 345 -18.03 -0.72 -2.44
N ASN A 346 -16.94 -1.10 -1.78
CA ASN A 346 -15.67 -0.37 -1.88
C ASN A 346 -15.07 -0.39 -3.31
N ILE A 347 -15.21 -1.48 -4.06
CA ILE A 347 -14.61 -1.62 -5.41
C ILE A 347 -15.54 -1.22 -6.55
N ALA A 348 -16.84 -1.04 -6.28
CA ALA A 348 -17.87 -0.91 -7.32
C ALA A 348 -17.66 0.28 -8.27
N ALA A 349 -17.01 1.36 -7.81
CA ALA A 349 -16.78 2.58 -8.58
C ALA A 349 -15.50 2.56 -9.44
N THR A 350 -14.94 1.38 -9.69
CA THR A 350 -13.83 1.13 -10.62
C THR A 350 -14.33 0.34 -11.83
N ASN A 351 -13.88 0.71 -13.04
CA ASN A 351 -14.35 0.08 -14.28
C ASN A 351 -13.79 -1.34 -14.48
N ILE A 352 -14.53 -2.36 -14.03
CA ILE A 352 -14.13 -3.78 -14.01
C ILE A 352 -14.95 -4.61 -15.02
N GLY A 353 -16.25 -4.36 -15.13
CA GLY A 353 -17.18 -5.12 -15.96
C GLY A 353 -17.86 -6.26 -15.20
N ASP A 354 -17.67 -7.51 -15.63
CA ASP A 354 -18.32 -8.69 -15.02
C ASP A 354 -17.83 -8.89 -13.57
N ILE A 355 -18.77 -9.04 -12.63
CA ILE A 355 -18.49 -9.29 -11.21
C ILE A 355 -17.60 -10.51 -10.99
N LYS A 356 -17.60 -11.48 -11.92
CA LYS A 356 -16.74 -12.67 -11.85
C LYS A 356 -15.25 -12.37 -11.99
N HIS A 357 -14.88 -11.18 -12.48
CA HIS A 357 -13.49 -10.73 -12.48
C HIS A 357 -12.98 -10.40 -11.07
N ILE A 358 -13.89 -10.20 -10.11
CA ILE A 358 -13.54 -10.05 -8.71
C ILE A 358 -13.21 -11.42 -8.10
N LYS A 359 -12.05 -11.51 -7.46
CA LYS A 359 -11.55 -12.67 -6.72
C LYS A 359 -11.26 -12.28 -5.28
N LEU A 360 -11.60 -13.14 -4.33
CA LEU A 360 -11.53 -12.83 -2.91
C LEU A 360 -10.42 -13.62 -2.21
N SER A 361 -9.71 -12.95 -1.30
CA SER A 361 -9.02 -13.61 -0.19
C SER A 361 -9.93 -13.60 1.03
N ALA A 362 -10.10 -14.76 1.69
CA ALA A 362 -10.84 -14.86 2.95
C ALA A 362 -9.87 -15.20 4.10
N ASN A 363 -9.70 -14.26 5.03
CA ASN A 363 -8.84 -14.42 6.20
C ASN A 363 -9.68 -14.54 7.48
N TRP A 364 -9.58 -15.68 8.14
CA TRP A 364 -10.45 -16.07 9.27
C TRP A 364 -9.69 -16.00 10.60
N MET A 365 -10.06 -15.06 11.45
CA MET A 365 -9.52 -14.91 12.80
C MET A 365 -10.60 -15.33 13.80
N SER A 366 -10.34 -16.34 14.64
CA SER A 366 -11.34 -16.88 15.57
C SER A 366 -10.68 -17.38 16.86
N PRO A 367 -11.32 -17.24 18.03
CA PRO A 367 -10.87 -17.84 19.28
C PRO A 367 -11.38 -19.29 19.41
N ALA A 368 -10.84 -20.22 18.62
CA ALA A 368 -11.36 -21.59 18.55
C ALA A 368 -11.43 -22.24 19.95
N GLY A 369 -12.52 -22.96 20.18
CA GLY A 369 -12.88 -23.58 21.46
C GLY A 369 -13.54 -22.63 22.48
N HIS A 370 -13.63 -21.33 22.22
CA HIS A 370 -14.47 -20.43 23.03
C HIS A 370 -15.97 -20.74 22.78
N PRO A 371 -16.84 -20.71 23.81
CA PRO A 371 -18.24 -21.12 23.66
C PRO A 371 -19.00 -20.39 22.54
N GLY A 372 -19.46 -21.15 21.56
CA GLY A 372 -20.24 -20.65 20.42
C GLY A 372 -19.43 -20.36 19.16
N GLU A 373 -18.15 -20.01 19.30
CA GLU A 373 -17.28 -19.54 18.21
C GLU A 373 -16.96 -20.63 17.17
N ASP A 374 -16.79 -21.89 17.58
CA ASP A 374 -16.57 -23.01 16.64
C ASP A 374 -17.78 -23.23 15.71
N ALA A 375 -19.00 -23.16 16.29
CA ALA A 375 -20.23 -23.29 15.51
C ALA A 375 -20.51 -22.03 14.67
N GLY A 376 -20.16 -20.86 15.21
CA GLY A 376 -20.26 -19.57 14.52
C GLY A 376 -19.33 -19.47 13.31
N LEU A 377 -18.07 -19.92 13.45
CA LEU A 377 -17.12 -20.01 12.34
C LEU A 377 -17.67 -20.89 11.21
N TYR A 378 -18.23 -22.05 11.54
CA TYR A 378 -18.83 -22.93 10.54
C TYR A 378 -20.05 -22.27 9.85
N GLU A 379 -20.93 -21.61 10.60
CA GLU A 379 -22.07 -20.84 10.08
C GLU A 379 -21.60 -19.73 9.11
N ALA A 380 -20.58 -18.97 9.50
CA ALA A 380 -20.01 -17.89 8.71
C ALA A 380 -19.33 -18.38 7.42
N VAL A 381 -18.49 -19.41 7.50
CA VAL A 381 -17.84 -20.03 6.33
C VAL A 381 -18.89 -20.54 5.35
N LYS A 382 -19.95 -21.21 5.85
CA LYS A 382 -21.04 -21.67 5.01
C LYS A 382 -21.79 -20.51 4.35
N ALA A 383 -22.11 -19.46 5.12
CA ALA A 383 -22.85 -18.30 4.64
C ALA A 383 -22.17 -17.60 3.44
N VAL A 384 -20.84 -17.63 3.35
CA VAL A 384 -20.11 -17.07 2.21
C VAL A 384 -19.73 -18.12 1.17
N GLY A 385 -19.21 -19.28 1.59
CA GLY A 385 -18.67 -20.30 0.69
C GLY A 385 -19.71 -21.15 -0.05
N GLU A 386 -20.86 -21.41 0.58
CA GLU A 386 -21.93 -22.25 0.01
C GLU A 386 -23.15 -21.44 -0.44
N GLU A 387 -23.28 -20.18 0.00
CA GLU A 387 -24.49 -19.38 -0.18
C GLU A 387 -24.20 -18.06 -0.94
N LEU A 388 -23.63 -17.05 -0.29
CA LEU A 388 -23.51 -15.70 -0.87
C LEU A 388 -22.55 -15.63 -2.07
N CYS A 389 -21.31 -16.10 -1.94
CA CYS A 389 -20.34 -15.99 -3.03
C CYS A 389 -20.77 -16.78 -4.27
N PRO A 390 -21.28 -18.04 -4.16
CA PRO A 390 -21.88 -18.75 -5.29
C PRO A 390 -23.05 -18.00 -5.94
N ALA A 391 -23.94 -17.38 -5.14
CA ALA A 391 -25.07 -16.61 -5.65
C ALA A 391 -24.63 -15.35 -6.44
N LEU A 392 -23.52 -14.72 -6.03
CA LEU A 392 -22.94 -13.57 -6.71
C LEU A 392 -22.02 -13.94 -7.89
N GLY A 393 -21.53 -15.18 -7.95
CA GLY A 393 -20.52 -15.63 -8.92
C GLY A 393 -19.08 -15.26 -8.52
N LEU A 394 -18.83 -15.03 -7.23
CA LEU A 394 -17.52 -14.68 -6.69
C LEU A 394 -16.72 -15.92 -6.31
N THR A 395 -15.43 -15.91 -6.61
CA THR A 395 -14.51 -17.00 -6.24
C THR A 395 -13.66 -16.59 -5.05
N ILE A 396 -13.46 -17.49 -4.09
CA ILE A 396 -12.46 -17.37 -3.02
C ILE A 396 -11.30 -18.33 -3.34
N PRO A 397 -10.33 -17.96 -4.21
CA PRO A 397 -9.23 -18.85 -4.59
C PRO A 397 -8.10 -18.95 -3.56
N VAL A 398 -8.09 -18.08 -2.54
CA VAL A 398 -7.02 -18.00 -1.54
C VAL A 398 -7.60 -17.60 -0.19
N GLY A 399 -6.94 -17.99 0.90
CA GLY A 399 -7.33 -17.62 2.25
C GLY A 399 -6.32 -18.12 3.28
N LYS A 400 -6.50 -17.69 4.52
CA LYS A 400 -5.71 -18.11 5.69
C LYS A 400 -6.58 -18.08 6.94
N ASP A 401 -6.13 -18.75 7.99
CA ASP A 401 -6.81 -18.78 9.27
C ASP A 401 -5.85 -18.55 10.46
N SER A 402 -6.35 -17.94 11.53
CA SER A 402 -5.69 -17.77 12.82
C SER A 402 -6.69 -18.06 13.95
N MET A 403 -6.51 -19.22 14.59
CA MET A 403 -7.56 -19.87 15.40
C MET A 403 -7.39 -19.72 16.92
N SER A 404 -6.50 -18.83 17.39
CA SER A 404 -6.17 -18.63 18.81
C SER A 404 -6.33 -17.17 19.24
N MET A 405 -7.38 -16.49 18.76
CA MET A 405 -7.60 -15.04 18.96
C MET A 405 -8.18 -14.67 20.33
N LYS A 406 -7.45 -15.01 21.40
CA LYS A 406 -7.78 -14.62 22.78
C LYS A 406 -6.53 -14.45 23.64
N THR A 407 -6.67 -13.67 24.70
CA THR A 407 -5.59 -13.36 25.65
C THR A 407 -6.07 -13.57 27.08
N LYS A 408 -5.27 -14.24 27.91
CA LYS A 408 -5.58 -14.53 29.32
C LYS A 408 -4.46 -14.07 30.23
N TRP A 409 -4.81 -13.51 31.38
CA TRP A 409 -3.84 -13.14 32.41
C TRP A 409 -4.48 -13.17 33.81
N GLU A 410 -3.65 -13.14 34.84
CA GLU A 410 -4.11 -12.95 36.22
C GLU A 410 -3.84 -11.52 36.67
N GLU A 411 -4.85 -10.86 37.23
CA GLU A 411 -4.73 -9.52 37.81
C GLU A 411 -5.36 -9.51 39.20
N ASN A 412 -4.57 -9.16 40.23
CA ASN A 412 -5.03 -9.12 41.63
C ASN A 412 -5.70 -10.43 42.12
N GLY A 413 -5.27 -11.59 41.62
CA GLY A 413 -5.85 -12.89 41.95
C GLY A 413 -7.14 -13.23 41.20
N GLU A 414 -7.58 -12.38 40.26
CA GLU A 414 -8.68 -12.66 39.34
C GLU A 414 -8.14 -13.07 37.97
N GLN A 415 -8.73 -14.12 37.40
CA GLN A 415 -8.47 -14.50 36.01
C GLN A 415 -9.23 -13.55 35.08
N LYS A 416 -8.50 -12.90 34.17
CA LYS A 416 -9.02 -12.01 33.15
C LYS A 416 -8.84 -12.64 31.77
N GLU A 417 -9.77 -12.35 30.87
CA GLU A 417 -9.74 -12.84 29.49
C GLU A 417 -10.31 -11.75 28.57
N VAL A 418 -9.64 -11.55 27.44
CA VAL A 418 -10.14 -10.76 26.31
C VAL A 418 -10.19 -11.65 25.09
N THR A 419 -11.40 -11.79 24.54
CA THR A 419 -11.68 -12.71 23.43
C THR A 419 -12.11 -11.93 22.19
N SER A 420 -11.43 -12.11 21.07
CA SER A 420 -11.82 -11.42 19.84
C SER A 420 -13.18 -11.92 19.33
N PRO A 421 -13.98 -11.08 18.65
CA PRO A 421 -15.05 -11.57 17.78
C PRO A 421 -14.49 -12.52 16.71
N LEU A 422 -15.31 -13.46 16.20
CA LEU A 422 -15.05 -14.03 14.88
C LEU A 422 -14.84 -12.88 13.90
N SER A 423 -13.69 -12.86 13.25
CA SER A 423 -13.21 -11.75 12.47
C SER A 423 -12.86 -12.26 11.07
N LEU A 424 -13.80 -12.11 10.13
CA LEU A 424 -13.53 -12.31 8.71
C LEU A 424 -13.06 -10.99 8.10
N VAL A 425 -11.92 -11.03 7.44
CA VAL A 425 -11.46 -9.96 6.55
C VAL A 425 -11.48 -10.48 5.13
N ILE A 426 -12.26 -9.82 4.26
CA ILE A 426 -12.29 -10.07 2.83
C ILE A 426 -11.42 -9.04 2.13
N THR A 427 -10.49 -9.49 1.29
CA THR A 427 -9.79 -8.62 0.34
C THR A 427 -10.22 -9.02 -1.07
N ALA A 428 -10.78 -8.09 -1.82
CA ALA A 428 -11.18 -8.31 -3.19
C ALA A 428 -10.11 -7.78 -4.16
N PHE A 429 -9.85 -8.56 -5.21
CA PHE A 429 -8.90 -8.26 -6.29
C PHE A 429 -9.61 -8.35 -7.63
N ALA A 430 -9.36 -7.42 -8.54
CA ALA A 430 -9.97 -7.46 -9.87
C ALA A 430 -9.04 -6.90 -10.96
N ARG A 431 -9.14 -7.46 -12.17
CA ARG A 431 -8.67 -6.79 -13.39
C ARG A 431 -9.52 -5.54 -13.63
N VAL A 432 -8.89 -4.44 -14.00
CA VAL A 432 -9.51 -3.16 -14.36
C VAL A 432 -9.43 -2.98 -15.87
N GLU A 433 -10.57 -2.61 -16.47
CA GLU A 433 -10.68 -2.32 -17.90
C GLU A 433 -10.10 -0.96 -18.24
N ASP A 434 -10.38 0.07 -17.43
CA ASP A 434 -9.81 1.41 -17.60
C ASP A 434 -9.63 2.12 -16.26
N VAL A 435 -8.39 2.26 -15.82
CA VAL A 435 -8.04 2.90 -14.53
C VAL A 435 -8.44 4.38 -14.47
N ARG A 436 -8.62 5.06 -15.61
CA ARG A 436 -8.95 6.49 -15.67
C ARG A 436 -10.40 6.77 -15.28
N LYS A 437 -11.25 5.73 -15.31
CA LYS A 437 -12.68 5.82 -15.00
C LYS A 437 -13.00 5.60 -13.52
N THR A 438 -11.99 5.36 -12.68
CA THR A 438 -12.19 5.20 -11.24
C THR A 438 -12.73 6.48 -10.62
N ILE A 439 -13.86 6.36 -9.91
CA ILE A 439 -14.53 7.48 -9.24
C ILE A 439 -14.18 7.49 -7.75
N THR A 440 -14.05 8.68 -7.17
CA THR A 440 -13.67 8.89 -5.76
C THR A 440 -14.79 9.60 -4.97
N PRO A 441 -14.66 9.70 -3.64
CA PRO A 441 -15.59 10.49 -2.82
C PRO A 441 -15.53 12.01 -3.05
N GLN A 442 -14.64 12.52 -3.91
CA GLN A 442 -14.50 13.95 -4.13
C GLN A 442 -15.77 14.55 -4.76
N LEU A 443 -16.58 15.22 -3.95
CA LEU A 443 -17.70 16.02 -4.46
C LEU A 443 -17.20 17.18 -5.33
N ARG A 444 -17.97 17.51 -6.36
CA ARG A 444 -17.62 18.53 -7.35
C ARG A 444 -18.71 19.58 -7.49
N THR A 445 -18.38 20.83 -7.21
CA THR A 445 -19.28 21.99 -7.37
C THR A 445 -19.14 22.67 -8.74
N ASP A 446 -18.18 22.22 -9.56
CA ASP A 446 -17.85 22.77 -10.87
C ASP A 446 -18.43 21.95 -12.05
N LYS A 447 -19.39 21.06 -11.76
CA LYS A 447 -20.03 20.16 -12.74
C LYS A 447 -21.45 20.56 -13.13
N GLY A 448 -21.81 21.83 -12.90
CA GLY A 448 -23.18 22.31 -13.04
C GLY A 448 -24.08 21.85 -11.90
N ASP A 449 -25.39 21.86 -12.13
CA ASP A 449 -26.34 21.39 -11.12
C ASP A 449 -26.25 19.87 -10.98
N THR A 450 -26.09 19.40 -9.75
CA THR A 450 -25.91 17.98 -9.43
C THR A 450 -26.80 17.57 -8.25
N SER A 451 -27.11 16.27 -8.18
CA SER A 451 -27.90 15.65 -7.13
C SER A 451 -27.10 14.54 -6.47
N LEU A 452 -27.34 14.35 -5.17
CA LEU A 452 -26.86 13.23 -4.38
C LEU A 452 -27.95 12.15 -4.35
N VAL A 453 -27.59 10.92 -4.72
CA VAL A 453 -28.48 9.77 -4.71
C VAL A 453 -27.91 8.72 -3.75
N LEU A 454 -28.67 8.38 -2.71
CA LEU A 454 -28.40 7.25 -1.84
C LEU A 454 -28.98 5.98 -2.46
N ILE A 455 -28.18 4.92 -2.53
CA ILE A 455 -28.64 3.57 -2.81
C ILE A 455 -28.59 2.77 -1.50
N ASP A 456 -29.73 2.60 -0.84
CA ASP A 456 -29.84 1.93 0.46
C ASP A 456 -30.17 0.43 0.31
N LEU A 457 -29.15 -0.43 0.35
CA LEU A 457 -29.34 -1.88 0.29
C LEU A 457 -29.89 -2.46 1.61
N GLY A 458 -29.95 -1.64 2.66
CA GLY A 458 -30.65 -1.96 3.91
C GLY A 458 -32.17 -2.00 3.78
N ASN A 459 -32.72 -1.50 2.67
CA ASN A 459 -34.16 -1.44 2.41
C ASN A 459 -34.95 -0.80 3.57
N GLY A 460 -34.42 0.27 4.16
CA GLY A 460 -35.04 1.00 5.27
C GLY A 460 -35.09 0.26 6.61
N LYS A 461 -34.38 -0.88 6.75
CA LYS A 461 -34.32 -1.61 8.03
C LYS A 461 -33.56 -0.85 9.11
N ASN A 462 -32.61 0.00 8.71
CA ASN A 462 -31.88 0.93 9.56
C ASN A 462 -31.39 0.31 10.88
N ARG A 463 -30.74 -0.86 10.80
CA ARG A 463 -30.30 -1.64 11.97
C ARG A 463 -29.11 -1.00 12.66
N LEU A 464 -29.18 -0.89 14.00
CA LEU A 464 -28.17 -0.19 14.83
C LEU A 464 -27.33 -1.13 15.70
N GLY A 465 -27.58 -2.44 15.68
CA GLY A 465 -26.75 -3.40 16.41
C GLY A 465 -25.33 -3.47 15.87
N ALA A 466 -24.36 -3.50 16.77
CA ALA A 466 -22.92 -3.59 16.50
C ALA A 466 -22.35 -2.50 15.55
N THR A 467 -22.96 -1.32 15.57
CA THR A 467 -22.49 -0.14 14.81
C THR A 467 -21.46 0.67 15.59
N ALA A 468 -20.73 1.55 14.91
CA ALA A 468 -19.90 2.59 15.53
C ALA A 468 -20.69 3.43 16.55
N LEU A 469 -21.96 3.75 16.24
CA LEU A 469 -22.86 4.44 17.17
C LEU A 469 -23.06 3.64 18.46
N ALA A 470 -23.38 2.35 18.36
CA ALA A 470 -23.56 1.50 19.54
C ALA A 470 -22.27 1.44 20.36
N GLN A 471 -21.12 1.27 19.69
CA GLN A 471 -19.81 1.15 20.33
C GLN A 471 -19.43 2.41 21.14
N VAL A 472 -19.59 3.61 20.58
CA VAL A 472 -19.20 4.85 21.29
C VAL A 472 -20.11 5.19 22.48
N TYR A 473 -21.23 4.48 22.62
CA TYR A 473 -22.10 4.50 23.79
C TYR A 473 -21.96 3.24 24.66
N LYS A 474 -20.93 2.41 24.43
CA LYS A 474 -20.64 1.19 25.20
C LYS A 474 -21.77 0.16 25.16
N GLN A 475 -22.42 0.05 24.01
CA GLN A 475 -23.54 -0.85 23.78
C GLN A 475 -23.28 -1.76 22.58
N LEU A 476 -23.95 -2.91 22.54
CA LEU A 476 -23.94 -3.81 21.40
C LEU A 476 -25.25 -3.75 20.59
N GLY A 477 -26.40 -3.49 21.22
CA GLY A 477 -27.71 -3.47 20.55
C GLY A 477 -28.26 -4.86 20.21
N ASP A 478 -29.33 -4.90 19.42
CA ASP A 478 -30.09 -6.13 19.14
C ASP A 478 -29.78 -6.78 17.80
N LYS A 479 -29.97 -6.06 16.69
CA LYS A 479 -29.94 -6.57 15.33
C LYS A 479 -28.91 -5.80 14.52
N PRO A 480 -27.89 -6.47 13.96
CA PRO A 480 -26.93 -5.84 13.07
C PRO A 480 -27.45 -5.77 11.63
N ALA A 481 -26.80 -4.96 10.81
CA ALA A 481 -26.93 -4.99 9.36
C ALA A 481 -26.65 -6.40 8.77
N ASP A 482 -27.11 -6.66 7.55
CA ASP A 482 -26.88 -7.94 6.84
C ASP A 482 -27.16 -7.79 5.33
N VAL A 483 -26.64 -8.72 4.52
CA VAL A 483 -27.02 -8.90 3.12
C VAL A 483 -28.32 -9.70 3.03
N ASP A 484 -29.45 -8.99 2.98
CA ASP A 484 -30.77 -9.61 2.91
C ASP A 484 -31.13 -10.15 1.52
N ASN A 485 -30.53 -9.57 0.47
CA ASN A 485 -30.85 -9.92 -0.92
C ASN A 485 -29.59 -9.90 -1.80
N ALA A 486 -29.03 -11.09 -2.05
CA ALA A 486 -27.86 -11.25 -2.90
C ALA A 486 -28.09 -10.75 -4.35
N ALA A 487 -29.30 -10.90 -4.89
CA ALA A 487 -29.60 -10.42 -6.25
C ALA A 487 -29.58 -8.89 -6.33
N GLN A 488 -30.02 -8.22 -5.27
CA GLN A 488 -29.97 -6.76 -5.17
C GLN A 488 -28.55 -6.23 -5.01
N LEU A 489 -27.70 -6.90 -4.23
CA LEU A 489 -26.27 -6.56 -4.14
C LEU A 489 -25.55 -6.76 -5.49
N LYS A 490 -25.90 -7.82 -6.24
CA LYS A 490 -25.42 -8.02 -7.61
C LYS A 490 -25.89 -6.90 -8.55
N GLY A 491 -27.18 -6.57 -8.49
CA GLY A 491 -27.78 -5.47 -9.26
C GLY A 491 -27.17 -4.11 -8.93
N PHE A 492 -26.82 -3.87 -7.66
CA PHE A 492 -26.05 -2.70 -7.22
C PHE A 492 -24.72 -2.62 -7.96
N TYR A 493 -23.91 -3.68 -7.89
CA TYR A 493 -22.63 -3.72 -8.58
C TYR A 493 -22.79 -3.50 -10.09
N GLU A 494 -23.69 -4.24 -10.74
CA GLU A 494 -23.93 -4.15 -12.19
C GLU A 494 -24.43 -2.77 -12.62
N GLY A 495 -25.30 -2.15 -11.80
CA GLY A 495 -25.77 -0.79 -11.99
C GLY A 495 -24.63 0.23 -11.92
N ILE A 496 -23.80 0.19 -10.87
CA ILE A 496 -22.66 1.10 -10.74
C ILE A 496 -21.65 0.89 -11.87
N GLN A 497 -21.34 -0.36 -12.25
CA GLN A 497 -20.45 -0.65 -13.38
C GLN A 497 -20.96 -0.02 -14.68
N ALA A 498 -22.27 -0.11 -14.96
CA ALA A 498 -22.86 0.52 -16.14
C ALA A 498 -22.72 2.05 -16.09
N LEU A 499 -22.96 2.67 -14.94
CA LEU A 499 -22.86 4.13 -14.78
C LEU A 499 -21.41 4.62 -14.89
N VAL A 500 -20.45 3.89 -14.33
CA VAL A 500 -19.00 4.18 -14.43
C VAL A 500 -18.52 4.04 -15.87
N ALA A 501 -18.91 2.96 -16.57
CA ALA A 501 -18.56 2.76 -17.97
C ALA A 501 -19.05 3.92 -18.87
N ASN A 502 -20.21 4.51 -18.54
CA ASN A 502 -20.85 5.60 -19.28
C ASN A 502 -20.50 7.01 -18.77
N ASP A 503 -19.58 7.17 -17.83
CA ASP A 503 -19.16 8.48 -17.27
C ASP A 503 -20.32 9.29 -16.64
N GLN A 504 -21.29 8.60 -16.04
CA GLN A 504 -22.51 9.20 -15.47
C GLN A 504 -22.42 9.48 -13.97
N VAL A 505 -21.36 9.03 -13.30
CA VAL A 505 -21.10 9.28 -11.88
C VAL A 505 -20.00 10.33 -11.74
N VAL A 506 -20.24 11.36 -10.95
CA VAL A 506 -19.28 12.43 -10.66
C VAL A 506 -18.43 12.08 -9.44
N ALA A 507 -19.07 11.59 -8.38
CA ALA A 507 -18.43 11.17 -7.14
C ALA A 507 -19.17 9.95 -6.57
N TYR A 508 -18.46 9.11 -5.82
CA TYR A 508 -18.98 7.88 -5.23
C TYR A 508 -18.31 7.63 -3.87
N HIS A 509 -19.12 7.28 -2.87
CA HIS A 509 -18.63 6.75 -1.61
C HIS A 509 -19.64 5.76 -1.03
N ASP A 510 -19.16 4.62 -0.52
CA ASP A 510 -20.03 3.62 0.08
C ASP A 510 -20.40 3.93 1.54
N LYS A 511 -21.39 3.20 2.05
CA LYS A 511 -21.87 3.30 3.44
C LYS A 511 -21.18 2.24 4.29
N GLY A 512 -20.17 2.68 5.07
CA GLY A 512 -19.34 1.84 5.93
C GLY A 512 -19.58 2.07 7.43
N ASP A 513 -18.52 2.05 8.23
CA ASP A 513 -18.57 2.38 9.66
C ASP A 513 -19.08 3.83 9.87
N GLY A 514 -20.01 4.01 10.81
CA GLY A 514 -20.63 5.31 11.10
C GLY A 514 -21.76 5.73 10.14
N GLY A 515 -22.04 4.93 9.11
CA GLY A 515 -23.25 5.03 8.30
C GLY A 515 -23.29 6.23 7.35
N LEU A 516 -24.50 6.58 6.91
CA LEU A 516 -24.76 7.64 5.93
C LEU A 516 -24.17 8.99 6.36
N PHE A 517 -24.20 9.31 7.66
CA PHE A 517 -23.62 10.55 8.16
C PHE A 517 -22.14 10.66 7.81
N VAL A 518 -21.36 9.61 8.11
CA VAL A 518 -19.91 9.59 7.83
C VAL A 518 -19.64 9.63 6.34
N THR A 519 -20.38 8.86 5.53
CA THR A 519 -20.27 8.90 4.07
C THR A 519 -20.44 10.32 3.51
N LEU A 520 -21.48 11.05 3.93
CA LEU A 520 -21.70 12.43 3.48
C LEU A 520 -20.62 13.39 3.99
N ALA A 521 -20.16 13.21 5.22
CA ALA A 521 -19.10 14.03 5.81
C ALA A 521 -17.76 13.83 5.07
N GLU A 522 -17.34 12.59 4.83
CA GLU A 522 -16.11 12.25 4.12
C GLU A 522 -16.12 12.70 2.66
N MET A 523 -17.27 12.57 1.97
CA MET A 523 -17.48 13.15 0.65
C MET A 523 -17.31 14.68 0.64
N ALA A 524 -17.88 15.37 1.64
CA ALA A 524 -17.75 16.81 1.80
C ALA A 524 -16.32 17.24 2.16
N PHE A 525 -15.58 16.43 2.93
CA PHE A 525 -14.17 16.67 3.25
C PHE A 525 -13.30 16.56 1.99
N ALA A 526 -13.49 15.50 1.19
CA ALA A 526 -12.73 15.29 -0.05
C ALA A 526 -13.04 16.36 -1.12
N GLY A 527 -14.30 16.79 -1.22
CA GLY A 527 -14.74 17.86 -2.12
C GLY A 527 -14.49 19.28 -1.60
N HIS A 528 -14.13 19.44 -0.32
CA HIS A 528 -14.02 20.72 0.39
C HIS A 528 -15.21 21.64 0.13
N CYS A 529 -16.41 21.09 0.23
CA CYS A 529 -17.67 21.78 -0.09
C CYS A 529 -18.73 21.48 0.97
N GLY A 530 -19.89 22.12 0.82
CA GLY A 530 -21.06 21.88 1.66
C GLY A 530 -22.00 20.84 1.06
N VAL A 531 -22.85 20.28 1.92
CA VAL A 531 -23.89 19.32 1.55
C VAL A 531 -25.21 19.79 2.15
N ASN A 532 -26.26 19.77 1.33
CA ASN A 532 -27.62 20.04 1.77
C ASN A 532 -28.49 18.82 1.44
N ALA A 533 -28.78 18.03 2.46
CA ALA A 533 -29.47 16.75 2.34
C ALA A 533 -30.79 16.72 3.13
N ASN A 534 -31.74 15.92 2.64
CA ASN A 534 -33.01 15.61 3.28
C ASN A 534 -33.21 14.10 3.35
N ILE A 535 -33.37 13.58 4.58
CA ILE A 535 -33.49 12.16 4.89
C ILE A 535 -34.93 11.74 5.23
N GLU A 536 -35.94 12.58 4.98
CA GLU A 536 -37.36 12.27 5.25
C GLU A 536 -37.80 10.94 4.64
N ALA A 537 -37.33 10.65 3.41
CA ALA A 537 -37.65 9.43 2.69
C ALA A 537 -37.04 8.15 3.31
N LEU A 538 -36.12 8.29 4.27
CA LEU A 538 -35.39 7.18 4.90
C LEU A 538 -36.03 6.70 6.21
N GLY A 539 -37.16 7.31 6.61
CA GLY A 539 -37.94 6.94 7.78
C GLY A 539 -37.94 8.01 8.88
N GLU A 540 -38.86 7.86 9.83
CA GLU A 540 -39.05 8.82 10.95
C GLU A 540 -37.90 8.79 11.97
N ASP A 541 -37.18 7.67 12.05
CA ASP A 541 -36.06 7.46 12.96
C ASP A 541 -34.76 8.03 12.38
N THR A 542 -34.56 9.34 12.56
CA THR A 542 -33.41 10.07 12.01
C THR A 542 -32.06 9.55 12.51
N LEU A 543 -31.97 9.10 13.77
CA LEU A 543 -30.75 8.51 14.31
C LEU A 543 -30.41 7.21 13.59
N ALA A 544 -31.41 6.32 13.43
CA ALA A 544 -31.21 5.07 12.71
C ALA A 544 -30.91 5.29 11.23
N ALA A 545 -31.59 6.23 10.57
CA ALA A 545 -31.35 6.57 9.17
C ALA A 545 -29.90 7.04 8.90
N LEU A 546 -29.29 7.76 9.85
CA LEU A 546 -27.93 8.29 9.71
C LEU A 546 -26.82 7.31 10.09
N PHE A 547 -27.02 6.51 11.13
CA PHE A 547 -25.95 5.71 11.74
C PHE A 547 -26.08 4.19 11.54
N ASN A 548 -27.08 3.73 10.78
CA ASN A 548 -27.08 2.34 10.35
C ASN A 548 -25.91 2.07 9.41
N GLU A 549 -25.34 0.88 9.55
CA GLU A 549 -24.20 0.43 8.75
C GLU A 549 -24.64 -0.68 7.77
N GLU A 550 -25.83 -0.52 7.21
CA GLU A 550 -26.28 -1.35 6.09
C GLU A 550 -25.40 -1.08 4.85
N LEU A 551 -25.36 -2.01 3.91
CA LEU A 551 -24.64 -1.77 2.66
C LEU A 551 -25.35 -0.70 1.82
N GLY A 552 -24.58 -0.03 0.97
CA GLY A 552 -25.09 1.00 0.08
C GLY A 552 -24.02 1.98 -0.33
N ALA A 553 -24.41 3.03 -1.06
CA ALA A 553 -23.52 4.12 -1.43
C ALA A 553 -24.27 5.41 -1.70
N VAL A 554 -23.56 6.53 -1.63
CA VAL A 554 -24.00 7.82 -2.14
C VAL A 554 -23.24 8.11 -3.44
N ILE A 555 -23.99 8.45 -4.49
CA ILE A 555 -23.44 8.92 -5.77
C ILE A 555 -23.81 10.38 -6.01
N GLN A 556 -22.87 11.15 -6.51
CA GLN A 556 -23.13 12.47 -7.09
C GLN A 556 -23.32 12.31 -8.60
N VAL A 557 -24.40 12.86 -9.14
CA VAL A 557 -24.73 12.80 -10.56
C VAL A 557 -25.15 14.16 -11.08
N ARG A 558 -24.88 14.42 -12.37
CA ARG A 558 -25.38 15.63 -13.04
C ARG A 558 -26.90 15.56 -13.16
N ASN A 559 -27.58 16.68 -12.94
CA ASN A 559 -29.04 16.72 -13.02
C ASN A 559 -29.54 16.36 -14.44
N ASP A 560 -28.78 16.71 -15.48
CA ASP A 560 -29.07 16.34 -16.87
C ASP A 560 -29.03 14.81 -17.10
N ASP A 561 -28.29 14.06 -16.26
CA ASP A 561 -28.17 12.60 -16.34
C ASP A 561 -29.06 11.87 -15.32
N LEU A 562 -29.71 12.59 -14.39
CA LEU A 562 -30.37 12.00 -13.23
C LEU A 562 -31.45 10.97 -13.61
N ASP A 563 -32.33 11.29 -14.55
CA ASP A 563 -33.39 10.38 -14.99
C ASP A 563 -32.81 9.10 -15.63
N ALA A 564 -31.72 9.23 -16.39
CA ALA A 564 -31.03 8.08 -17.00
C ALA A 564 -30.32 7.22 -15.95
N VAL A 565 -29.73 7.84 -14.94
CA VAL A 565 -29.13 7.16 -13.79
C VAL A 565 -30.19 6.37 -13.04
N LEU A 566 -31.29 7.02 -12.63
CA LEU A 566 -32.37 6.37 -11.89
C LEU A 566 -33.00 5.23 -12.71
N SER A 567 -33.15 5.41 -14.03
CA SER A 567 -33.61 4.35 -14.93
C SER A 567 -32.64 3.15 -14.98
N THR A 568 -31.34 3.41 -14.96
CA THR A 568 -30.30 2.37 -14.93
C THR A 568 -30.34 1.60 -13.60
N LEU A 569 -30.47 2.30 -12.48
CA LEU A 569 -30.64 1.69 -11.16
C LEU A 569 -31.94 0.87 -11.08
N ALA A 570 -33.05 1.41 -11.59
CA ALA A 570 -34.33 0.70 -11.66
C ALA A 570 -34.26 -0.57 -12.51
N ALA A 571 -33.60 -0.52 -13.67
CA ALA A 571 -33.39 -1.68 -14.54
C ALA A 571 -32.58 -2.80 -13.85
N ASN A 572 -31.77 -2.45 -12.86
CA ASN A 572 -31.01 -3.38 -12.02
C ASN A 572 -31.73 -3.73 -10.69
N GLY A 573 -33.02 -3.40 -10.57
CA GLY A 573 -33.84 -3.76 -9.41
C GLY A 573 -33.64 -2.88 -8.17
N LEU A 574 -33.11 -1.67 -8.34
CA LEU A 574 -32.76 -0.76 -7.24
C LEU A 574 -33.70 0.44 -7.10
N GLU A 575 -34.81 0.48 -7.84
CA GLU A 575 -35.76 1.62 -7.84
C GLU A 575 -36.23 1.97 -6.42
N ALA A 576 -36.68 0.97 -5.66
CA ALA A 576 -37.20 1.16 -4.30
C ALA A 576 -36.14 1.55 -3.27
N CYS A 577 -34.87 1.46 -3.62
CA CYS A 577 -33.72 1.71 -2.73
C CYS A 577 -32.91 2.93 -3.12
N SER A 578 -33.26 3.57 -4.23
CA SER A 578 -32.56 4.73 -4.75
C SER A 578 -33.32 6.00 -4.36
N HIS A 579 -32.69 6.83 -3.54
CA HIS A 579 -33.30 8.04 -2.99
C HIS A 579 -32.48 9.26 -3.41
N VAL A 580 -33.10 10.23 -4.08
CA VAL A 580 -32.48 11.55 -4.25
C VAL A 580 -32.53 12.25 -2.91
N ILE A 581 -31.37 12.40 -2.26
CA ILE A 581 -31.28 12.87 -0.88
C ILE A 581 -30.77 14.31 -0.78
N GLY A 582 -30.24 14.93 -1.84
CA GLY A 582 -29.73 16.29 -1.69
C GLY A 582 -28.91 16.81 -2.85
N SER A 583 -28.13 17.84 -2.57
CA SER A 583 -27.22 18.48 -3.52
C SER A 583 -25.95 18.97 -2.81
N VAL A 584 -24.97 19.40 -3.60
CA VAL A 584 -23.70 19.96 -3.13
C VAL A 584 -23.71 21.48 -3.28
N GLU A 585 -23.05 22.18 -2.36
CA GLU A 585 -22.98 23.65 -2.36
C GLU A 585 -21.54 24.12 -2.20
N ALA A 586 -21.18 25.24 -2.82
CA ALA A 586 -19.89 25.90 -2.59
C ALA A 586 -19.90 26.68 -1.26
N SER A 587 -20.07 25.97 -0.15
CA SER A 587 -20.14 26.48 1.21
C SER A 587 -19.29 25.63 2.16
N ASP A 588 -19.25 26.00 3.43
CA ASP A 588 -18.58 25.26 4.50
C ASP A 588 -19.60 24.67 5.49
N GLU A 589 -20.81 24.37 5.01
CA GLU A 589 -21.92 23.90 5.84
C GLU A 589 -22.34 22.48 5.43
N LEU A 590 -22.51 21.61 6.43
CA LEU A 590 -23.14 20.31 6.28
C LEU A 590 -24.52 20.39 6.96
N VAL A 591 -25.55 20.39 6.13
CA VAL A 591 -26.95 20.52 6.54
C VAL A 591 -27.70 19.25 6.17
N ILE A 592 -28.27 18.58 7.19
CA ILE A 592 -29.13 17.42 7.05
C ILE A 592 -30.47 17.73 7.68
N LYS A 593 -31.54 17.57 6.91
CA LYS A 593 -32.93 17.80 7.31
C LYS A 593 -33.75 16.51 7.27
N SER A 594 -34.85 16.48 8.01
CA SER A 594 -35.94 15.54 7.81
C SER A 594 -37.22 16.36 7.61
N GLY A 595 -37.66 16.41 6.35
CA GLY A 595 -38.67 17.36 5.90
C GLY A 595 -38.18 18.79 6.10
N GLU A 596 -38.95 19.59 6.82
CA GLU A 596 -38.58 20.97 7.17
C GLU A 596 -37.71 21.07 8.43
N SER A 597 -37.50 19.97 9.16
CA SER A 597 -36.77 19.99 10.44
C SER A 597 -35.27 19.79 10.22
N VAL A 598 -34.46 20.70 10.76
CA VAL A 598 -32.99 20.55 10.75
C VAL A 598 -32.58 19.51 11.79
N VAL A 599 -31.88 18.47 11.35
CA VAL A 599 -31.36 17.38 12.19
C VAL A 599 -29.90 17.65 12.55
N ILE A 600 -29.09 18.05 11.56
CA ILE A 600 -27.70 18.48 11.71
C ILE A 600 -27.50 19.74 10.87
N GLU A 601 -26.88 20.75 11.44
CA GLU A 601 -26.39 21.94 10.75
C GLU A 601 -25.09 22.34 11.45
N ARG A 602 -23.96 22.02 10.81
CA ARG A 602 -22.62 22.19 11.37
C ARG A 602 -21.66 22.62 10.28
N ASN A 603 -20.63 23.33 10.70
CA ASN A 603 -19.54 23.69 9.82
C ASN A 603 -18.74 22.44 9.40
N ARG A 604 -18.50 22.28 8.10
CA ARG A 604 -17.79 21.12 7.54
C ARG A 604 -16.32 21.10 7.98
N THR A 605 -15.65 22.25 8.04
CA THR A 605 -14.29 22.38 8.57
C THR A 605 -14.18 21.97 10.04
N GLU A 606 -15.18 22.31 10.87
CA GLU A 606 -15.27 21.85 12.25
C GLU A 606 -15.34 20.32 12.33
N LEU A 607 -16.27 19.69 11.59
CA LEU A 607 -16.42 18.23 11.55
C LEU A 607 -15.15 17.54 11.04
N ARG A 608 -14.51 18.09 9.99
CA ARG A 608 -13.23 17.58 9.46
C ARG A 608 -12.13 17.63 10.51
N THR A 609 -12.08 18.70 11.31
CA THR A 609 -11.09 18.87 12.37
C THR A 609 -11.32 17.86 13.49
N ILE A 610 -12.56 17.62 13.88
CA ILE A 610 -12.92 16.58 14.87
C ILE A 610 -12.49 15.19 14.38
N TRP A 611 -12.80 14.87 13.13
CA TRP A 611 -12.42 13.61 12.49
C TRP A 611 -10.89 13.42 12.41
N ALA A 612 -10.13 14.52 12.30
CA ALA A 612 -8.67 14.53 12.26
C ALA A 612 -7.99 14.39 13.64
N GLU A 613 -8.72 14.49 14.75
CA GLU A 613 -8.12 14.49 16.09
C GLU A 613 -7.36 13.20 16.39
N THR A 614 -7.87 12.04 15.97
CA THR A 614 -7.19 10.75 16.19
C THR A 614 -5.83 10.71 15.51
N THR A 615 -5.76 11.05 14.22
CA THR A 615 -4.47 11.09 13.52
C THR A 615 -3.54 12.15 14.10
N HIS A 616 -4.05 13.30 14.55
CA HIS A 616 -3.26 14.32 15.22
C HIS A 616 -2.63 13.81 16.51
N LYS A 617 -3.42 13.15 17.37
CA LYS A 617 -2.90 12.56 18.62
C LYS A 617 -1.88 11.47 18.35
N MET A 618 -2.15 10.56 17.41
CA MET A 618 -1.21 9.50 17.07
C MET A 618 0.12 10.05 16.54
N GLN A 619 0.08 11.04 15.65
CA GLN A 619 1.29 11.69 15.15
C GLN A 619 2.01 12.47 16.26
N GLY A 620 1.30 13.22 17.09
CA GLY A 620 1.92 13.98 18.19
C GLY A 620 2.59 13.10 19.25
N LEU A 621 2.15 11.85 19.42
CA LEU A 621 2.79 10.88 20.32
C LEU A 621 3.98 10.16 19.67
N ARG A 622 3.99 10.06 18.33
CA ARG A 622 4.91 9.19 17.57
C ARG A 622 6.02 9.96 16.84
N ASP A 623 5.73 11.18 16.42
CA ASP A 623 6.53 12.01 15.50
C ASP A 623 6.94 13.33 16.21
N ASN A 624 7.53 14.26 15.48
CA ASN A 624 7.71 15.62 15.98
C ASN A 624 6.34 16.30 16.23
N PRO A 625 5.99 16.64 17.49
CA PRO A 625 4.68 17.20 17.81
C PRO A 625 4.38 18.52 17.09
N ALA A 626 5.42 19.33 16.81
CA ALA A 626 5.23 20.59 16.09
C ALA A 626 4.78 20.36 14.63
N CYS A 627 5.27 19.30 13.99
CA CYS A 627 4.80 18.92 12.65
C CYS A 627 3.35 18.42 12.71
N ALA A 628 3.02 17.56 13.67
CA ALA A 628 1.65 17.09 13.87
C ALA A 628 0.67 18.25 14.13
N ASP A 629 1.04 19.22 14.96
CA ASP A 629 0.26 20.42 15.23
C ASP A 629 0.08 21.28 13.98
N GLN A 630 1.13 21.48 13.18
CA GLN A 630 1.04 22.23 11.92
C GLN A 630 0.11 21.56 10.90
N GLU A 631 0.21 20.24 10.72
CA GLU A 631 -0.68 19.51 9.81
C GLU A 631 -2.13 19.56 10.28
N HIS A 632 -2.39 19.43 11.57
CA HIS A 632 -3.73 19.54 12.11
C HIS A 632 -4.30 20.97 12.04
N GLU A 633 -3.49 21.99 12.30
CA GLU A 633 -3.92 23.39 12.21
C GLU A 633 -4.23 23.80 10.76
N ALA A 634 -3.42 23.35 9.80
CA ALA A 634 -3.68 23.60 8.37
C ALA A 634 -5.06 23.08 7.94
N LYS A 635 -5.59 22.04 8.59
CA LYS A 635 -6.90 21.49 8.26
C LYS A 635 -8.08 22.41 8.60
N LYS A 636 -7.86 23.41 9.44
CA LYS A 636 -8.85 24.41 9.86
C LYS A 636 -8.95 25.58 8.89
N ASP A 637 -7.99 25.73 7.97
CA ASP A 637 -8.02 26.78 6.98
C ASP A 637 -8.98 26.44 5.84
N ASN A 638 -10.21 26.93 5.94
CA ASN A 638 -11.19 26.76 4.88
C ASN A 638 -10.84 27.53 3.58
N SER A 639 -9.89 28.46 3.62
CA SER A 639 -9.43 29.20 2.44
C SER A 639 -8.36 28.47 1.63
N ASP A 640 -7.86 27.32 2.13
CA ASP A 640 -6.92 26.47 1.40
C ASP A 640 -7.53 26.05 0.04
N PRO A 641 -6.94 26.46 -1.10
CA PRO A 641 -7.45 26.10 -2.43
C PRO A 641 -7.13 24.64 -2.82
N GLY A 642 -6.42 23.91 -1.97
CA GLY A 642 -5.88 22.59 -2.27
C GLY A 642 -4.76 22.65 -3.32
N LEU A 643 -4.25 21.49 -3.69
CA LEU A 643 -3.29 21.36 -4.80
C LEU A 643 -3.86 22.00 -6.07
N ASN A 644 -3.02 22.79 -6.73
CA ASN A 644 -3.40 23.48 -7.96
C ASN A 644 -2.18 23.69 -8.86
N VAL A 645 -2.43 23.89 -10.15
CA VAL A 645 -1.38 23.89 -11.17
C VAL A 645 -1.31 25.24 -11.89
N LYS A 646 -0.08 25.68 -12.18
CA LYS A 646 0.23 26.75 -13.12
C LYS A 646 1.42 26.31 -13.96
N LEU A 647 1.27 26.16 -15.28
CA LEU A 647 2.37 25.75 -16.16
C LEU A 647 2.86 26.92 -17.01
N SER A 648 4.17 27.03 -17.20
CA SER A 648 4.81 27.97 -18.14
C SER A 648 5.01 27.39 -19.55
N PHE A 649 4.58 26.15 -19.77
CA PHE A 649 4.67 25.41 -21.03
C PHE A 649 3.35 24.67 -21.32
N ASP A 650 3.20 24.18 -22.55
CA ASP A 650 2.11 23.28 -22.93
C ASP A 650 2.47 21.84 -22.54
N VAL A 651 1.70 21.26 -21.61
CA VAL A 651 1.89 19.88 -21.13
C VAL A 651 1.74 18.82 -22.24
N ASN A 652 1.00 19.14 -23.30
CA ASN A 652 0.76 18.23 -24.40
C ASN A 652 1.80 18.34 -25.53
N GLU A 653 2.67 19.36 -25.49
CA GLU A 653 3.73 19.53 -26.49
C GLU A 653 4.89 18.56 -26.22
N ASP A 654 5.04 17.57 -27.10
CA ASP A 654 6.23 16.72 -27.12
C ASP A 654 7.39 17.37 -27.89
N ILE A 655 8.26 18.06 -27.15
CA ILE A 655 9.45 18.70 -27.71
C ILE A 655 10.57 17.70 -28.09
N ALA A 656 10.46 16.43 -27.67
CA ALA A 656 11.41 15.39 -28.02
C ALA A 656 11.05 14.71 -29.36
N ALA A 657 9.79 14.81 -29.79
CA ALA A 657 9.30 14.19 -31.02
C ALA A 657 10.17 14.44 -32.27
N PRO A 658 10.69 15.66 -32.56
CA PRO A 658 11.57 15.88 -33.71
C PRO A 658 12.84 15.04 -33.70
N PHE A 659 13.36 14.73 -32.50
CA PHE A 659 14.57 13.93 -32.31
C PHE A 659 14.25 12.43 -32.30
N ILE A 660 13.14 12.03 -31.66
CA ILE A 660 12.63 10.65 -31.68
C ILE A 660 12.40 10.18 -33.12
N ASN A 661 11.81 11.04 -33.96
CA ASN A 661 11.50 10.74 -35.35
C ASN A 661 12.74 10.53 -36.24
N THR A 662 13.93 10.89 -35.79
CA THR A 662 15.18 10.55 -36.49
C THR A 662 15.59 9.09 -36.32
N GLY A 663 15.06 8.41 -35.28
CA GLY A 663 15.45 7.07 -34.87
C GLY A 663 16.75 7.00 -34.04
N ALA A 664 17.47 8.12 -33.85
CA ALA A 664 18.64 8.15 -32.98
C ALA A 664 18.22 8.11 -31.51
N LYS A 665 18.72 7.10 -30.78
CA LYS A 665 18.47 6.90 -29.34
C LYS A 665 19.78 7.06 -28.56
N PRO A 666 20.01 8.22 -27.91
CA PRO A 666 21.16 8.42 -27.05
C PRO A 666 21.15 7.41 -25.89
N LYS A 667 22.33 6.94 -25.48
CA LYS A 667 22.44 5.96 -24.39
C LYS A 667 22.30 6.62 -23.04
N MET A 668 21.43 6.06 -22.20
CA MET A 668 21.15 6.54 -20.85
C MET A 668 21.46 5.44 -19.83
N ALA A 669 22.44 5.67 -18.96
CA ALA A 669 22.76 4.75 -17.87
C ALA A 669 21.74 4.92 -16.74
N ILE A 670 20.86 3.92 -16.58
CA ILE A 670 19.92 3.83 -15.46
C ILE A 670 20.66 3.17 -14.31
N LEU A 671 21.29 3.98 -13.47
CA LEU A 671 22.22 3.52 -12.45
C LEU A 671 21.46 3.06 -11.20
N ARG A 672 21.82 1.86 -10.72
CA ARG A 672 21.30 1.31 -9.45
C ARG A 672 22.37 0.57 -8.64
N GLU A 673 22.12 0.50 -7.34
CA GLU A 673 22.86 -0.30 -6.35
C GLU A 673 21.89 -1.27 -5.66
N GLN A 674 22.42 -2.23 -4.90
CA GLN A 674 21.60 -3.10 -4.04
C GLN A 674 20.69 -2.26 -3.13
N GLY A 675 19.40 -2.59 -3.08
CA GLY A 675 18.37 -1.83 -2.35
C GLY A 675 17.72 -0.67 -3.13
N VAL A 676 18.24 -0.29 -4.30
CA VAL A 676 17.54 0.65 -5.21
C VAL A 676 16.28 -0.01 -5.77
N ASN A 677 15.16 0.70 -5.78
CA ASN A 677 13.86 0.12 -6.11
C ASN A 677 13.00 0.93 -7.08
N SER A 678 13.49 2.08 -7.57
CA SER A 678 12.74 3.00 -8.45
C SER A 678 13.35 3.14 -9.85
N HIS A 679 14.09 2.14 -10.32
CA HIS A 679 14.86 2.21 -11.57
C HIS A 679 14.02 1.86 -12.81
N VAL A 680 12.94 1.09 -12.67
CA VAL A 680 12.12 0.65 -13.81
C VAL A 680 11.28 1.80 -14.34
N GLU A 681 10.60 2.55 -13.47
CA GLU A 681 9.83 3.73 -13.83
C GLU A 681 10.73 4.86 -14.36
N MET A 682 11.95 4.98 -13.82
CA MET A 682 12.97 5.89 -14.34
C MET A 682 13.36 5.54 -15.77
N ALA A 683 13.63 4.25 -16.04
CA ALA A 683 13.91 3.77 -17.38
C ALA A 683 12.75 4.03 -18.34
N ALA A 684 11.51 3.78 -17.90
CA ALA A 684 10.30 4.02 -18.71
C ALA A 684 10.13 5.51 -19.09
N ALA A 685 10.39 6.43 -18.15
CA ALA A 685 10.31 7.86 -18.42
C ALA A 685 11.35 8.32 -19.46
N PHE A 686 12.60 7.83 -19.38
CA PHE A 686 13.63 8.11 -20.37
C PHE A 686 13.38 7.42 -21.72
N ASP A 687 12.92 6.17 -21.74
CA ASP A 687 12.56 5.48 -22.99
C ASP A 687 11.44 6.22 -23.72
N ARG A 688 10.40 6.68 -22.99
CA ARG A 688 9.33 7.51 -23.55
C ARG A 688 9.84 8.83 -24.13
N ALA A 689 10.90 9.41 -23.57
CA ALA A 689 11.56 10.60 -24.12
C ALA A 689 12.49 10.29 -25.30
N GLY A 690 12.67 9.02 -25.69
CA GLY A 690 13.45 8.63 -26.86
C GLY A 690 14.88 8.17 -26.60
N PHE A 691 15.22 7.79 -25.37
CA PHE A 691 16.54 7.27 -25.03
C PHE A 691 16.64 5.75 -25.19
N GLU A 692 17.86 5.24 -25.30
CA GLU A 692 18.16 3.83 -25.05
C GLU A 692 18.52 3.70 -23.56
N ALA A 693 17.53 3.37 -22.74
CA ALA A 693 17.70 3.18 -21.30
C ALA A 693 18.36 1.81 -21.04
N THR A 694 19.53 1.82 -20.37
CA THR A 694 20.28 0.59 -20.03
C THR A 694 20.33 0.41 -18.51
N ASP A 695 19.97 -0.78 -18.02
CA ASP A 695 20.16 -1.17 -16.62
C ASP A 695 21.65 -1.27 -16.30
N ILE A 696 22.17 -0.38 -15.46
CA ILE A 696 23.56 -0.40 -15.01
C ILE A 696 23.58 -0.56 -13.50
N HIS A 697 23.91 -1.77 -13.06
CA HIS A 697 24.17 -2.03 -11.66
C HIS A 697 25.61 -1.63 -11.34
N MET A 698 25.86 -1.11 -10.14
CA MET A 698 27.22 -0.92 -9.63
C MET A 698 28.15 -2.16 -9.77
N SER A 699 27.62 -3.40 -9.78
CA SER A 699 28.41 -4.61 -10.09
C SER A 699 29.00 -4.57 -11.49
N ASP A 700 28.24 -4.08 -12.46
CA ASP A 700 28.66 -4.03 -13.85
C ASP A 700 29.86 -3.09 -14.00
N ILE A 701 29.85 -1.96 -13.29
CA ILE A 701 30.97 -0.99 -13.28
C ILE A 701 32.17 -1.58 -12.53
N LEU A 702 31.96 -2.15 -11.34
CA LEU A 702 33.04 -2.70 -10.50
C LEU A 702 33.75 -3.90 -11.16
N THR A 703 33.04 -4.67 -11.97
CA THR A 703 33.60 -5.82 -12.70
C THR A 703 34.06 -5.48 -14.12
N GLY A 704 33.86 -4.24 -14.57
CA GLY A 704 34.23 -3.78 -15.92
C GLY A 704 33.32 -4.27 -17.05
N GLN A 705 32.12 -4.77 -16.72
CA GLN A 705 31.09 -5.13 -17.70
C GLN A 705 30.38 -3.89 -18.29
N ALA A 706 30.41 -2.76 -17.58
CA ALA A 706 29.92 -1.47 -18.05
C ALA A 706 30.97 -0.38 -17.85
N VAL A 707 31.09 0.53 -18.82
CA VAL A 707 32.00 1.69 -18.78
C VAL A 707 31.21 2.96 -19.03
N LEU A 708 31.30 3.94 -18.12
CA LEU A 708 30.48 5.15 -18.17
C LEU A 708 30.76 6.05 -19.39
N GLU A 709 31.95 5.95 -19.97
CA GLU A 709 32.35 6.72 -21.16
C GLU A 709 31.45 6.45 -22.38
N GLU A 710 30.79 5.29 -22.44
CA GLU A 710 29.88 4.94 -23.55
C GLU A 710 28.53 5.64 -23.50
N TYR A 711 28.21 6.34 -22.41
CA TYR A 711 26.90 6.93 -22.17
C TYR A 711 26.91 8.44 -22.40
N ASN A 712 25.77 8.96 -22.86
CA ASN A 712 25.53 10.41 -23.00
C ASN A 712 24.96 10.99 -21.70
N GLY A 713 24.16 10.21 -20.98
CA GLY A 713 23.56 10.61 -19.71
C GLY A 713 23.61 9.51 -18.67
N LEU A 714 23.57 9.91 -17.39
CA LEU A 714 23.50 9.01 -16.24
C LEU A 714 22.40 9.47 -15.28
N VAL A 715 21.61 8.53 -14.76
CA VAL A 715 20.66 8.81 -13.69
C VAL A 715 20.88 7.87 -12.52
N ALA A 716 21.14 8.43 -11.34
CA ALA A 716 21.13 7.69 -10.09
C ALA A 716 19.67 7.62 -9.57
N CYS A 717 19.14 6.39 -9.50
CA CYS A 717 17.72 6.16 -9.20
C CYS A 717 17.43 6.18 -7.69
N GLY A 718 16.14 6.31 -7.33
CA GLY A 718 15.69 6.28 -5.95
C GLY A 718 15.52 4.87 -5.35
N GLY A 719 15.45 4.80 -4.03
CA GLY A 719 15.27 3.56 -3.27
C GLY A 719 15.92 3.66 -1.89
N PHE A 720 16.38 2.52 -1.37
CA PHE A 720 17.02 2.42 -0.05
C PHE A 720 18.32 1.64 -0.20
N SER A 721 19.30 2.20 -0.91
CA SER A 721 20.57 1.51 -1.10
C SER A 721 21.20 1.15 0.26
N TYR A 722 21.51 -0.13 0.46
CA TYR A 722 21.97 -0.67 1.76
C TYR A 722 21.02 -0.40 2.95
N GLY A 723 19.72 -0.24 2.71
CA GLY A 723 18.73 0.07 3.75
C GLY A 723 18.94 1.44 4.41
N ASP A 724 19.64 2.36 3.73
CA ASP A 724 20.07 3.67 4.25
C ASP A 724 20.93 3.60 5.54
N VAL A 725 21.48 2.42 5.85
CA VAL A 725 22.42 2.24 6.97
C VAL A 725 23.69 3.07 6.72
N LEU A 726 24.20 3.71 7.77
CA LEU A 726 25.28 4.71 7.73
C LEU A 726 24.89 6.07 7.11
N GLY A 727 23.60 6.29 6.83
CA GLY A 727 23.03 7.49 6.22
C GLY A 727 22.62 7.23 4.77
N ALA A 728 21.47 7.78 4.35
CA ALA A 728 20.92 7.50 3.04
C ALA A 728 21.86 7.95 1.90
N GLY A 729 22.08 7.06 0.92
CA GLY A 729 23.01 7.26 -0.21
C GLY A 729 24.51 7.26 0.14
N GLU A 730 24.89 7.20 1.42
CA GLU A 730 26.30 7.28 1.85
C GLU A 730 27.07 6.00 1.50
N GLY A 731 26.49 4.81 1.72
CA GLY A 731 27.11 3.53 1.38
C GLY A 731 27.42 3.43 -0.12
N TRP A 732 26.46 3.83 -0.95
CA TRP A 732 26.61 3.86 -2.41
C TRP A 732 27.65 4.88 -2.87
N ALA A 733 27.64 6.11 -2.36
CA ALA A 733 28.65 7.10 -2.70
C ALA A 733 30.05 6.66 -2.27
N LYS A 734 30.20 6.11 -1.06
CA LYS A 734 31.51 5.65 -0.55
C LYS A 734 32.04 4.42 -1.29
N SER A 735 31.17 3.54 -1.79
CA SER A 735 31.61 2.41 -2.63
C SER A 735 32.25 2.88 -3.94
N VAL A 736 31.75 3.98 -4.51
CA VAL A 736 32.39 4.69 -5.64
C VAL A 736 33.70 5.33 -5.21
N LEU A 737 33.70 6.13 -4.13
CA LEU A 737 34.88 6.91 -3.71
C LEU A 737 36.07 6.05 -3.28
N PHE A 738 35.83 4.88 -2.68
CA PHE A 738 36.87 4.01 -2.15
C PHE A 738 37.37 2.95 -3.15
N ASN A 739 36.84 2.95 -4.38
CA ASN A 739 37.36 2.15 -5.48
C ASN A 739 37.97 3.07 -6.55
N ASP A 740 39.30 3.12 -6.65
CA ASP A 740 40.01 4.08 -7.51
C ASP A 740 39.53 4.08 -8.96
N SER A 741 39.31 2.89 -9.55
CA SER A 741 38.83 2.75 -10.94
C SER A 741 37.42 3.31 -11.12
N THR A 742 36.51 2.97 -10.21
CA THR A 742 35.12 3.45 -10.25
C THR A 742 35.08 4.96 -10.03
N ARG A 743 35.81 5.47 -9.03
CA ARG A 743 35.94 6.91 -8.76
C ARG A 743 36.43 7.68 -9.99
N GLU A 744 37.46 7.16 -10.67
CA GLU A 744 37.99 7.78 -11.88
C GLU A 744 36.96 7.80 -13.02
N GLN A 745 36.22 6.71 -13.25
CA GLN A 745 35.16 6.66 -14.25
C GLN A 745 34.07 7.70 -14.00
N PHE A 746 33.58 7.84 -12.76
CA PHE A 746 32.58 8.86 -12.41
C PHE A 746 33.15 10.28 -12.58
N ALA A 747 34.36 10.54 -12.08
CA ALA A 747 34.99 11.86 -12.21
C ALA A 747 35.21 12.25 -13.69
N ASN A 748 35.61 11.30 -14.54
CA ASN A 748 35.78 11.53 -15.97
C ASN A 748 34.44 11.78 -16.66
N PHE A 749 33.39 11.05 -16.28
CA PHE A 749 32.03 11.26 -16.78
C PHE A 749 31.51 12.66 -16.47
N PHE A 750 31.66 13.16 -15.25
CA PHE A 750 31.17 14.49 -14.85
C PHE A 750 31.97 15.65 -15.46
N LYS A 751 33.25 15.44 -15.80
CA LYS A 751 34.12 16.45 -16.43
C LYS A 751 33.85 16.66 -17.92
N ARG A 752 33.30 15.65 -18.60
CA ARG A 752 32.93 15.75 -20.02
C ARG A 752 31.89 16.85 -20.21
N GLU A 753 32.04 17.69 -21.23
CA GLU A 753 31.09 18.80 -21.51
C GLU A 753 29.85 18.33 -22.29
N ASP A 754 29.88 17.11 -22.84
CA ASP A 754 28.82 16.49 -23.64
C ASP A 754 27.93 15.52 -22.83
N THR A 755 28.07 15.50 -21.50
CA THR A 755 27.29 14.65 -20.59
C THR A 755 26.32 15.44 -19.73
N PHE A 756 25.26 14.75 -19.29
CA PHE A 756 24.30 15.26 -18.32
C PHE A 756 24.00 14.19 -17.25
N SER A 757 23.54 14.61 -16.07
CA SER A 757 23.22 13.67 -14.99
C SER A 757 22.05 14.10 -14.11
N LEU A 758 21.30 13.11 -13.65
CA LEU A 758 20.18 13.29 -12.73
C LEU A 758 20.38 12.43 -11.48
N GLY A 759 20.12 12.97 -10.29
CA GLY A 759 19.95 12.18 -9.07
C GLY A 759 18.56 12.39 -8.50
N VAL A 760 17.80 11.31 -8.31
CA VAL A 760 16.45 11.37 -7.72
C VAL A 760 16.42 10.64 -6.39
N CYS A 761 15.92 11.30 -5.35
CA CYS A 761 15.77 10.76 -3.98
C CYS A 761 17.07 10.13 -3.46
N ASN A 762 17.20 8.80 -3.41
CA ASN A 762 18.44 8.12 -3.01
C ASN A 762 19.62 8.42 -3.93
N GLY A 763 19.37 8.60 -5.22
CA GLY A 763 20.37 9.09 -6.17
C GLY A 763 20.74 10.56 -5.94
N CYS A 764 19.81 11.40 -5.46
CA CYS A 764 20.11 12.77 -5.05
C CYS A 764 21.06 12.78 -3.84
N GLN A 765 20.75 11.96 -2.83
CA GLN A 765 21.59 11.77 -1.65
C GLN A 765 22.99 11.24 -2.04
N MET A 766 23.05 10.20 -2.88
CA MET A 766 24.31 9.64 -3.37
C MET A 766 25.16 10.68 -4.11
N LEU A 767 24.59 11.40 -5.08
CA LEU A 767 25.33 12.42 -5.83
C LEU A 767 25.75 13.61 -4.95
N SER A 768 24.95 13.98 -3.94
CA SER A 768 25.34 15.01 -2.96
C SER A 768 26.62 14.63 -2.19
N ASN A 769 26.79 13.34 -1.89
CA ASN A 769 27.98 12.80 -1.25
C ASN A 769 29.16 12.61 -2.23
N LEU A 770 28.91 12.62 -3.55
CA LEU A 770 29.94 12.62 -4.60
C LEU A 770 30.34 14.02 -5.07
N ARG A 771 29.91 15.10 -4.41
CA ARG A 771 30.17 16.48 -4.86
C ARG A 771 31.64 16.82 -5.14
N GLU A 772 32.61 16.12 -4.53
CA GLU A 772 34.04 16.31 -4.81
C GLU A 772 34.46 15.87 -6.23
N LEU A 773 33.66 15.03 -6.89
CA LEU A 773 33.87 14.57 -8.26
C LEU A 773 33.10 15.38 -9.30
N ILE A 774 32.16 16.23 -8.86
CA ILE A 774 31.18 16.91 -9.71
C ILE A 774 31.53 18.41 -9.81
N PRO A 775 32.00 18.90 -10.97
CA PRO A 775 32.28 20.33 -11.15
C PRO A 775 31.03 21.19 -10.92
N GLY A 776 31.17 22.32 -10.21
CA GLY A 776 30.05 23.24 -9.98
C GLY A 776 29.07 22.83 -8.86
N ALA A 777 29.41 21.80 -8.07
CA ALA A 777 28.62 21.29 -6.94
C ALA A 777 29.16 21.74 -5.57
N GLU A 778 30.04 22.75 -5.52
CA GLU A 778 30.79 23.12 -4.31
C GLU A 778 29.89 23.54 -3.13
N TYR A 779 28.71 24.10 -3.45
CA TYR A 779 27.73 24.56 -2.47
C TYR A 779 26.61 23.55 -2.19
N TRP A 780 26.64 22.35 -2.76
CA TRP A 780 25.56 21.40 -2.52
C TRP A 780 25.44 21.04 -1.02
N PRO A 781 24.19 21.04 -0.49
CA PRO A 781 23.92 20.67 0.89
C PRO A 781 24.04 19.16 1.09
N ARG A 782 23.86 18.73 2.34
CA ARG A 782 23.55 17.33 2.66
C ARG A 782 22.03 17.15 2.71
N PHE A 783 21.59 15.91 2.58
CA PHE A 783 20.21 15.51 2.82
C PHE A 783 20.19 14.57 4.02
N VAL A 784 19.37 14.89 5.02
CA VAL A 784 19.34 14.21 6.33
C VAL A 784 17.90 13.97 6.76
N ARG A 785 17.74 13.32 7.91
CA ARG A 785 16.45 13.02 8.55
C ARG A 785 15.48 14.21 8.50
N ASN A 786 14.26 13.93 8.06
CA ASN A 786 13.16 14.88 8.02
C ASN A 786 12.89 15.50 9.41
N GLU A 787 12.48 16.76 9.45
CA GLU A 787 12.12 17.44 10.71
C GLU A 787 10.96 16.76 11.45
N SER A 788 10.07 16.06 10.73
CA SER A 788 8.99 15.25 11.31
C SER A 788 9.48 14.02 12.07
N GLU A 789 10.76 13.66 11.92
CA GLU A 789 11.35 12.38 12.38
C GLU A 789 10.70 11.14 11.74
N ARG A 790 9.93 11.34 10.65
CA ARG A 790 9.14 10.31 9.98
C ARG A 790 9.44 10.24 8.48
N PHE A 791 9.20 9.07 7.91
CA PHE A 791 9.12 8.89 6.47
C PHE A 791 7.87 9.59 5.92
N GLU A 792 8.01 10.36 4.85
CA GLU A 792 6.91 11.11 4.25
C GLU A 792 6.65 10.64 2.83
N ALA A 793 5.55 9.90 2.65
CA ALA A 793 4.93 9.65 1.37
C ALA A 793 3.84 10.70 1.13
N ARG A 794 4.12 11.71 0.31
CA ARG A 794 3.23 12.86 0.06
C ARG A 794 3.11 13.11 -1.44
N PHE A 795 2.06 13.83 -1.81
CA PHE A 795 1.92 14.42 -3.14
C PHE A 795 1.97 15.93 -2.94
N SER A 796 3.19 16.48 -3.04
CA SER A 796 3.50 17.82 -2.55
C SER A 796 3.58 18.82 -3.70
N LEU A 797 3.19 20.06 -3.43
CA LEU A 797 3.27 21.13 -4.41
C LEU A 797 4.69 21.72 -4.47
N VAL A 798 5.24 21.87 -5.67
CA VAL A 798 6.55 22.49 -5.88
C VAL A 798 6.49 23.55 -6.97
N GLU A 799 7.39 24.51 -6.90
CA GLU A 799 7.63 25.50 -7.95
C GLU A 799 9.04 25.32 -8.54
N VAL A 800 9.10 25.27 -9.88
CA VAL A 800 10.34 25.24 -10.64
C VAL A 800 10.98 26.62 -10.63
N GLN A 801 12.18 26.69 -10.07
CA GLN A 801 12.96 27.91 -9.96
C GLN A 801 13.78 28.15 -11.23
N LYS A 802 14.09 29.41 -11.51
CA LYS A 802 15.02 29.76 -12.59
C LYS A 802 16.43 29.29 -12.23
N SER A 803 17.00 28.41 -13.05
CA SER A 803 18.37 27.92 -12.97
C SER A 803 18.85 27.50 -14.37
N ASP A 804 20.12 27.12 -14.50
CA ASP A 804 20.68 26.63 -15.78
C ASP A 804 20.44 25.14 -16.02
N SER A 805 19.67 24.46 -15.16
CA SER A 805 19.39 23.01 -15.25
C SER A 805 18.89 22.61 -16.64
N VAL A 806 19.60 21.68 -17.28
CA VAL A 806 19.22 21.14 -18.60
C VAL A 806 17.86 20.45 -18.60
N PHE A 807 17.39 20.02 -17.43
CA PHE A 807 16.13 19.32 -17.22
C PHE A 807 14.92 20.27 -17.11
N PHE A 808 15.12 21.51 -16.65
CA PHE A 808 14.02 22.44 -16.33
C PHE A 808 13.89 23.62 -17.31
N ASN A 809 14.56 23.56 -18.45
CA ASN A 809 14.44 24.59 -19.49
C ASN A 809 12.97 24.79 -19.93
N GLY A 810 12.47 26.03 -19.84
CA GLY A 810 11.10 26.38 -20.19
C GLY A 810 10.05 25.91 -19.20
N MET A 811 10.46 25.42 -18.03
CA MET A 811 9.58 25.04 -16.92
C MET A 811 9.60 26.08 -15.80
N GLU A 812 10.49 27.07 -15.83
CA GLU A 812 10.61 28.07 -14.76
C GLU A 812 9.28 28.78 -14.46
N GLY A 813 8.98 28.96 -13.17
CA GLY A 813 7.72 29.51 -12.69
C GLY A 813 6.51 28.58 -12.80
N SER A 814 6.70 27.34 -13.27
CA SER A 814 5.67 26.31 -13.19
C SER A 814 5.50 25.83 -11.75
N ARG A 815 4.25 25.69 -11.33
CA ARG A 815 3.82 25.10 -10.07
C ARG A 815 2.95 23.88 -10.35
N MET A 816 3.37 22.71 -9.88
CA MET A 816 2.62 21.46 -10.03
C MET A 816 2.98 20.48 -8.92
N PRO A 817 2.09 19.54 -8.58
CA PRO A 817 2.38 18.55 -7.56
C PRO A 817 3.35 17.47 -8.08
N ILE A 818 4.07 16.83 -7.16
CA ILE A 818 5.04 15.77 -7.45
C ILE A 818 5.01 14.72 -6.33
N ALA A 819 5.34 13.47 -6.66
CA ALA A 819 5.48 12.41 -5.67
C ALA A 819 6.69 12.69 -4.76
N VAL A 820 6.47 12.63 -3.46
CA VAL A 820 7.50 12.71 -2.41
C VAL A 820 7.45 11.41 -1.62
N SER A 821 8.60 10.78 -1.40
CA SER A 821 8.68 9.50 -0.68
C SER A 821 10.06 9.29 -0.06
N HIS A 822 10.33 9.94 1.08
CA HIS A 822 11.64 9.88 1.74
C HIS A 822 11.57 10.07 3.25
N GLY A 823 12.54 9.49 3.97
CA GLY A 823 12.77 9.74 5.41
C GLY A 823 13.94 10.69 5.70
N GLU A 824 14.83 10.88 4.71
CA GLU A 824 16.05 11.69 4.84
C GLU A 824 16.17 12.72 3.71
N GLY A 825 15.13 13.54 3.53
CA GLY A 825 15.11 14.55 2.46
C GLY A 825 15.36 15.98 2.91
N ARG A 826 15.61 16.22 4.19
CA ARG A 826 15.81 17.58 4.71
C ARG A 826 17.17 18.12 4.29
N VAL A 827 17.17 19.28 3.66
CA VAL A 827 18.39 20.01 3.32
C VAL A 827 19.09 20.48 4.60
N GLU A 828 20.33 20.03 4.79
CA GLU A 828 21.22 20.46 5.87
C GLU A 828 22.38 21.28 5.31
N VAL A 829 22.53 22.49 5.85
CA VAL A 829 23.61 23.43 5.55
C VAL A 829 24.56 23.54 6.75
N ARG A 830 25.82 23.89 6.50
CA ARG A 830 26.83 24.04 7.56
C ARG A 830 26.51 25.20 8.51
N ASP A 831 26.04 26.30 7.94
CA ASP A 831 25.74 27.56 8.61
C ASP A 831 24.90 28.45 7.65
N ASN A 832 24.51 29.63 8.13
CA ASN A 832 23.74 30.60 7.34
C ASN A 832 24.52 31.15 6.15
N ASP A 833 25.85 31.25 6.24
CA ASP A 833 26.68 31.72 5.13
C ASP A 833 26.66 30.71 3.98
N HIS A 834 26.66 29.42 4.30
CA HIS A 834 26.47 28.34 3.32
C HIS A 834 25.10 28.42 2.64
N LEU A 835 24.03 28.64 3.42
CA LEU A 835 22.68 28.81 2.85
C LEU A 835 22.63 30.03 1.92
N ASN A 836 23.18 31.17 2.35
CA ASN A 836 23.27 32.36 1.52
C ASN A 836 24.10 32.12 0.25
N ALA A 837 25.16 31.32 0.32
CA ALA A 837 25.95 30.95 -0.85
C ALA A 837 25.14 30.10 -1.85
N ILE A 838 24.34 29.15 -1.36
CA ILE A 838 23.40 28.35 -2.19
C ILE A 838 22.35 29.26 -2.85
N GLU A 839 21.79 30.21 -2.10
CA GLU A 839 20.78 31.12 -2.65
C GLU A 839 21.37 32.05 -3.72
N ASN A 840 22.58 32.54 -3.50
CA ASN A 840 23.26 33.46 -4.41
C ASN A 840 23.94 32.77 -5.60
N SER A 841 24.09 31.44 -5.60
CA SER A 841 24.72 30.70 -6.71
C SER A 841 23.82 30.63 -7.95
N GLY A 842 22.50 30.85 -7.80
CA GLY A 842 21.52 30.65 -8.86
C GLY A 842 21.25 29.17 -9.19
N THR A 843 21.65 28.24 -8.32
CA THR A 843 21.57 26.80 -8.59
C THR A 843 20.39 26.09 -7.92
N VAL A 844 19.55 26.78 -7.14
CA VAL A 844 18.32 26.19 -6.61
C VAL A 844 17.34 25.99 -7.78
N ALA A 845 16.89 24.75 -7.98
CA ALA A 845 16.05 24.36 -9.11
C ALA A 845 14.60 24.11 -8.72
N LEU A 846 14.33 23.69 -7.47
CA LEU A 846 12.99 23.37 -6.99
C LEU A 846 12.78 23.82 -5.55
N ARG A 847 11.58 24.32 -5.27
CA ARG A 847 11.12 24.64 -3.92
C ARG A 847 9.74 24.06 -3.64
N TYR A 848 9.52 23.59 -2.42
CA TYR A 848 8.17 23.35 -1.92
C TYR A 848 7.41 24.66 -1.79
N VAL A 849 6.12 24.63 -2.09
CA VAL A 849 5.21 25.76 -1.91
C VAL A 849 3.96 25.31 -1.18
N ASP A 850 3.33 26.22 -0.44
CA ASP A 850 1.97 26.01 0.04
C ASP A 850 0.97 26.02 -1.13
N ASN A 851 -0.28 25.67 -0.84
CA ASN A 851 -1.34 25.65 -1.85
C ASN A 851 -1.69 27.05 -2.41
N HIS A 852 -1.30 28.13 -1.73
CA HIS A 852 -1.41 29.49 -2.27
C HIS A 852 -0.27 29.84 -3.24
N GLY A 853 0.81 29.06 -3.25
CA GLY A 853 1.98 29.22 -4.10
C GLY A 853 3.16 29.90 -3.46
N ASN A 854 3.18 30.09 -2.15
CA ASN A 854 4.30 30.73 -1.47
C ASN A 854 5.32 29.66 -1.04
N PRO A 855 6.64 29.88 -1.25
CA PRO A 855 7.65 29.01 -0.66
C PRO A 855 7.46 28.88 0.85
N THR A 856 7.46 27.65 1.35
CA THR A 856 7.08 27.38 2.75
C THR A 856 8.01 26.40 3.45
N GLN A 857 8.10 26.55 4.77
CA GLN A 857 8.70 25.57 5.68
C GLN A 857 7.65 24.92 6.59
N GLN A 858 6.36 25.25 6.39
CA GLN A 858 5.27 24.65 7.15
C GLN A 858 5.00 23.24 6.67
N TYR A 859 4.96 22.30 7.60
CA TYR A 859 4.59 20.92 7.37
C TYR A 859 3.06 20.78 7.24
N PRO A 860 2.53 19.91 6.34
CA PRO A 860 3.25 18.99 5.45
C PRO A 860 3.50 19.56 4.03
N ASN A 861 3.13 20.81 3.75
CA ASN A 861 3.36 21.44 2.44
C ASN A 861 4.85 21.41 2.05
N ASN A 862 5.72 21.70 3.03
CA ASN A 862 7.10 21.26 3.03
C ASN A 862 7.22 19.99 3.90
N PRO A 863 7.37 18.80 3.30
CA PRO A 863 7.26 17.55 4.04
C PRO A 863 8.49 17.25 4.91
N ASN A 864 9.64 17.89 4.68
CA ASN A 864 10.89 17.51 5.34
C ASN A 864 11.53 18.61 6.19
N GLY A 865 11.01 19.85 6.18
CA GLY A 865 11.56 20.96 6.94
C GLY A 865 12.79 21.61 6.29
N SER A 866 12.96 21.49 4.97
CA SER A 866 14.13 22.07 4.28
C SER A 866 14.10 23.61 4.32
N PRO A 867 15.22 24.27 4.67
CA PRO A 867 15.31 25.73 4.73
C PRO A 867 15.03 26.35 3.36
N ASN A 868 14.36 27.51 3.38
CA ASN A 868 13.88 28.22 2.19
C ASN A 868 13.11 27.32 1.19
N ALA A 869 12.51 26.23 1.71
CA ALA A 869 11.77 25.25 0.93
C ALA A 869 12.57 24.48 -0.13
N ILE A 870 13.91 24.49 -0.08
CA ILE A 870 14.77 23.88 -1.12
C ILE A 870 14.53 22.36 -1.19
N THR A 871 14.35 21.81 -2.39
CA THR A 871 14.23 20.35 -2.60
C THR A 871 14.93 19.83 -3.85
N GLY A 872 15.53 20.73 -4.64
CA GLY A 872 16.34 20.35 -5.80
C GLY A 872 17.35 21.44 -6.15
N LEU A 873 18.52 21.01 -6.60
CA LEU A 873 19.65 21.86 -6.98
C LEU A 873 20.27 21.37 -8.29
N THR A 874 20.97 22.25 -8.98
CA THR A 874 21.79 21.92 -10.14
C THR A 874 23.24 22.35 -9.95
N THR A 875 24.14 22.00 -10.87
CA THR A 875 25.50 22.55 -10.96
C THR A 875 25.48 23.92 -11.60
N THR A 876 26.57 24.69 -11.45
CA THR A 876 26.71 26.03 -12.06
C THR A 876 26.66 26.03 -13.58
N ASP A 877 26.90 24.89 -14.23
CA ASP A 877 26.74 24.70 -15.68
C ASP A 877 25.43 24.01 -16.08
N GLY A 878 24.58 23.67 -15.11
CA GLY A 878 23.25 23.10 -15.33
C GLY A 878 23.19 21.63 -15.72
N ARG A 879 24.32 20.97 -15.99
CA ARG A 879 24.34 19.62 -16.58
C ARG A 879 24.06 18.51 -15.58
N VAL A 880 24.31 18.74 -14.29
CA VAL A 880 23.93 17.81 -13.22
C VAL A 880 22.82 18.42 -12.38
N THR A 881 21.72 17.69 -12.19
CA THR A 881 20.60 18.10 -11.33
C THR A 881 20.32 17.00 -10.31
N ILE A 882 20.10 17.40 -9.06
CA ILE A 882 19.70 16.50 -7.98
C ILE A 882 18.39 17.00 -7.36
N MET A 883 17.48 16.08 -7.05
CA MET A 883 16.22 16.42 -6.41
C MET A 883 15.67 15.27 -5.55
N MET A 884 15.04 15.61 -4.44
CA MET A 884 14.41 14.61 -3.57
C MET A 884 13.09 14.04 -4.11
N PRO A 885 12.17 14.84 -4.68
CA PRO A 885 10.90 14.33 -5.22
C PRO A 885 11.12 13.46 -6.47
N HIS A 886 10.13 12.63 -6.80
CA HIS A 886 10.18 11.63 -7.86
C HIS A 886 9.35 12.04 -9.10
N PRO A 887 9.93 12.71 -10.12
CA PRO A 887 9.22 13.07 -11.35
C PRO A 887 8.88 11.83 -12.21
N GLU A 888 9.70 10.79 -12.15
CA GLU A 888 9.55 9.53 -12.88
C GLU A 888 8.41 8.65 -12.37
N ARG A 889 7.90 8.91 -11.16
CA ARG A 889 6.72 8.20 -10.65
C ARG A 889 5.41 8.82 -11.11
N VAL A 890 5.47 10.05 -11.67
CA VAL A 890 4.30 10.86 -12.04
C VAL A 890 4.42 11.48 -13.44
N PHE A 891 5.28 10.93 -14.30
CA PHE A 891 5.41 11.36 -15.70
C PHE A 891 4.15 11.05 -16.52
N ARG A 892 3.36 10.04 -16.09
CA ARG A 892 2.03 9.74 -16.63
C ARG A 892 0.98 10.47 -15.82
N THR A 893 0.04 11.14 -16.47
CA THR A 893 -1.09 11.80 -15.80
C THR A 893 -1.84 10.84 -14.90
N VAL A 894 -2.07 9.62 -15.38
CA VAL A 894 -2.83 8.59 -14.65
C VAL A 894 -2.17 8.18 -13.34
N ALA A 895 -0.86 8.35 -13.18
CA ALA A 895 -0.13 8.03 -11.95
C ALA A 895 -0.07 9.20 -10.94
N ASN A 896 -0.70 10.33 -11.27
CA ASN A 896 -0.80 11.45 -10.33
C ASN A 896 -2.02 11.23 -9.43
N SER A 897 -1.80 11.19 -8.11
CA SER A 897 -2.86 11.05 -7.09
C SER A 897 -4.00 12.07 -7.30
N TRP A 898 -3.64 13.28 -7.71
CA TRP A 898 -4.57 14.28 -8.25
C TRP A 898 -3.95 14.99 -9.46
N SER A 899 -4.77 15.30 -10.46
CA SER A 899 -4.34 16.16 -11.57
C SER A 899 -5.51 17.00 -12.09
N PRO A 900 -5.23 18.16 -12.72
CA PRO A 900 -6.27 18.92 -13.40
C PRO A 900 -6.89 18.12 -14.54
N GLU A 901 -8.21 18.31 -14.73
CA GLU A 901 -8.88 17.75 -15.91
C GLU A 901 -8.32 18.34 -17.21
N GLY A 902 -8.33 17.52 -18.26
CA GLY A 902 -7.87 17.93 -19.60
C GLY A 902 -6.39 17.68 -19.89
N TRP A 903 -5.61 17.22 -18.91
CA TRP A 903 -4.31 16.63 -19.19
C TRP A 903 -4.46 15.35 -20.02
N GLY A 904 -3.60 15.17 -21.03
CA GLY A 904 -3.53 13.95 -21.83
C GLY A 904 -2.77 12.84 -21.09
N GLU A 905 -2.08 11.98 -21.83
CA GLU A 905 -1.30 10.89 -21.23
C GLU A 905 -0.08 11.39 -20.42
N ASN A 906 0.59 12.42 -20.92
CA ASN A 906 1.79 12.97 -20.28
C ASN A 906 1.38 13.92 -19.15
N GLY A 907 1.87 13.63 -17.95
CA GLY A 907 1.85 14.60 -16.85
C GLY A 907 2.91 15.68 -17.06
N ALA A 908 2.83 16.77 -16.29
CA ALA A 908 3.74 17.91 -16.39
C ALA A 908 5.23 17.52 -16.30
N TRP A 909 5.57 16.50 -15.50
CA TRP A 909 6.96 16.08 -15.29
C TRP A 909 7.58 15.34 -16.47
N MET A 910 6.79 14.92 -17.48
CA MET A 910 7.33 14.33 -18.71
C MET A 910 8.26 15.31 -19.46
N ARG A 911 7.99 16.62 -19.36
CA ARG A 911 8.79 17.68 -19.97
C ARG A 911 10.26 17.63 -19.56
N MET A 912 10.55 17.19 -18.34
CA MET A 912 11.91 17.10 -17.80
C MET A 912 12.79 16.14 -18.62
N PHE A 913 12.24 14.98 -18.96
CA PHE A 913 12.93 13.94 -19.74
C PHE A 913 13.03 14.34 -21.22
N GLN A 914 11.99 15.01 -21.75
CA GLN A 914 12.01 15.56 -23.11
C GLN A 914 13.06 16.68 -23.27
N ASN A 915 13.24 17.51 -22.23
CA ASN A 915 14.29 18.53 -22.19
C ASN A 915 15.69 17.90 -22.25
N ALA A 916 15.93 16.83 -21.50
CA ALA A 916 17.16 16.07 -21.59
C ALA A 916 17.39 15.52 -23.01
N ARG A 917 16.36 14.96 -23.66
CA ARG A 917 16.44 14.48 -25.05
C ARG A 917 16.80 15.59 -26.02
N LYS A 918 16.19 16.77 -25.87
CA LYS A 918 16.46 17.93 -26.73
C LYS A 918 17.86 18.50 -26.51
N ASN A 919 18.39 18.43 -25.29
CA ASN A 919 19.72 18.94 -24.95
C ASN A 919 20.84 18.18 -25.69
N VAL A 920 20.73 16.86 -25.80
CA VAL A 920 21.74 16.04 -26.48
C VAL A 920 21.67 16.05 -28.01
N GLY A 921 20.66 16.70 -28.59
CA GLY A 921 20.46 16.80 -30.05
C GLY A 921 20.10 15.47 -30.71
#